data_AF-A0A1G7NMQ1-F1
#
_entry.id   AF-A0A1G7NMQ1-F1
#
_cell.length_a   1.000
_cell.length_b   1.000
_cell.length_c   1.000
_cell.angle_alpha   90.00
_cell.angle_beta   90.00
_cell.angle_gamma   90.00
#
_symmetry.space_group_name_H-M   'P 1'
#
loop_
_entity.id
_entity.type
_entity.pdbx_description
1 polymer ?
#
loop_
_entity_poly.entity_id
_entity_poly.type
_entity_poly.pdbx_seq_one_letter_code
_entity_poly.pdbx_strand_id
1 'polypeptide(L)'
;MATEQKLLQDPEQLAFIHECLPQLVAGEYTVSADLSVNVAKASNADFETAVKKVWVGAPRFMLDEATVYTRYPPRDMTGHFETTLPQIVFNRRTLPWERTIDGELHSNTRFKLNDPVRHAPWMALLLFSEDEMRGRGNAADAIIPEKKSLKDTGTNVFVPEISTDIVNGQNPKLAPWEDINTTYDVIDVPLPLFKQVAPAIDDLPYLAHVRKVTVDESKERASIEDEGYFATLMGNRLPVRAADQSSAVRNTVFLVSLEGYHNYYTVNQYIENKGKSKVRLVVLQSWSFTVAAGKNFLELCEGLHVSPFKMNYPAGINEAVKKSYDYGYTLLPHVTRNGAQTYSWYRGPFNPNFLPANPKTKVYKTADEALRFDHLTGLVDISYAAAWQLGRLLALKDKTFNTALYQWKLQGKRKVVKTAAMQQISNLFPAEFSDELPATATLEDKMKGFLASWYNMGNEFNKTPVPFSNAPNDIQQQLNNIAGSGGAMHEIPQTITDWLGKLFLLEGVPVNYLIPHEQYLISREGGTILKEAVGTFYIDYDWIEALLGGALSIVATEDSVALLNMLKDGSFLPENIMVNKANASFIPGAEGEAVPLPKTIKGHITGFFLRSQLVSGWKGIKIFAKDETGSWMQHPLKIERLSDDIQLCVFSGKVQQLSFIQPPEGIHFGVDAGNGIFQKALRDKAGNVGQTTVTLSVNNGVLNLKNIAASITEKGTQVRTSAELAFQLLESPIIYTLDIFDNWNKD
;
A
#
# COMPACT_ATOMS: atom_id res chain seq x y z
N MET A 1 4.23 0.44 -21.82
CA MET A 1 4.29 -0.80 -21.00
C MET A 1 5.65 -0.97 -20.33
N ALA A 2 6.67 -1.59 -20.94
CA ALA A 2 7.89 -2.04 -20.23
C ALA A 2 8.56 -0.99 -19.31
N THR A 3 8.72 0.26 -19.77
CA THR A 3 9.31 1.34 -18.95
C THR A 3 8.42 1.75 -17.78
N GLU A 4 7.10 1.81 -17.99
CA GLU A 4 6.12 2.13 -16.94
C GLU A 4 6.02 0.99 -15.92
N GLN A 5 6.02 -0.26 -16.38
CA GLN A 5 5.97 -1.44 -15.54
C GLN A 5 7.18 -1.49 -14.59
N LYS A 6 8.36 -1.09 -15.08
CA LYS A 6 9.57 -0.92 -14.27
C LYS A 6 9.48 0.27 -13.29
N LEU A 7 8.82 1.37 -13.69
CA LEU A 7 8.57 2.55 -12.84
C LEU A 7 7.54 2.27 -11.72
N LEU A 8 6.65 1.30 -11.94
CA LEU A 8 5.53 0.94 -11.06
C LEU A 8 5.85 -0.20 -10.09
N GLN A 9 6.82 -1.05 -10.42
CA GLN A 9 7.20 -2.22 -9.61
C GLN A 9 8.41 -1.95 -8.69
N ASP A 10 9.04 -0.77 -8.79
CA ASP A 10 10.34 -0.39 -8.20
C ASP A 10 11.29 -1.58 -7.92
N PRO A 11 11.73 -2.29 -8.98
CA PRO A 11 12.42 -3.56 -8.81
C PRO A 11 13.86 -3.33 -8.33
N GLU A 12 14.05 -3.39 -7.02
CA GLU A 12 15.30 -3.82 -6.40
C GLU A 12 15.85 -5.02 -7.17
N GLN A 13 17.13 -4.98 -7.57
CA GLN A 13 17.66 -5.99 -8.51
C GLN A 13 17.81 -7.36 -7.83
N LEU A 14 16.73 -8.14 -7.89
CA LEU A 14 16.66 -9.48 -7.34
C LEU A 14 17.42 -10.48 -8.23
N ALA A 15 18.54 -10.99 -7.72
CA ALA A 15 19.26 -12.09 -8.35
C ALA A 15 18.94 -13.43 -7.66
N PHE A 16 18.74 -14.47 -8.47
CA PHE A 16 18.58 -15.85 -8.00
C PHE A 16 19.91 -16.60 -8.14
N ILE A 17 20.31 -17.26 -7.06
CA ILE A 17 21.55 -18.06 -6.95
C ILE A 17 21.12 -19.48 -6.61
N HIS A 18 21.65 -20.47 -7.35
CA HIS A 18 21.19 -21.86 -7.26
C HIS A 18 21.33 -22.44 -5.85
N GLU A 19 22.52 -22.33 -5.26
CA GLU A 19 22.83 -22.87 -3.94
C GLU A 19 23.94 -22.05 -3.29
N CYS A 20 24.04 -22.10 -1.97
CA CYS A 20 25.18 -21.57 -1.24
C CYS A 20 25.66 -22.64 -0.25
N LEU A 21 26.61 -23.46 -0.70
CA LEU A 21 27.20 -24.50 0.14
C LEU A 21 28.09 -23.85 1.23
N PRO A 22 28.10 -24.38 2.46
CA PRO A 22 29.04 -23.93 3.48
C PRO A 22 30.46 -24.37 3.12
N GLN A 23 31.47 -23.67 3.65
CA GLN A 23 32.88 -24.09 3.47
C GLN A 23 33.21 -25.39 4.23
N LEU A 24 32.47 -25.67 5.32
CA LEU A 24 32.51 -26.92 6.07
C LEU A 24 31.06 -27.33 6.37
N VAL A 25 30.71 -28.58 6.08
CA VAL A 25 29.41 -29.19 6.40
C VAL A 25 29.37 -29.52 7.89
N ALA A 26 28.20 -29.68 8.51
CA ALA A 26 28.12 -30.08 9.90
C ALA A 26 28.49 -31.56 10.10
N GLY A 27 29.44 -31.84 10.99
CA GLY A 27 29.94 -33.20 11.23
C GLY A 27 31.23 -33.27 12.08
N GLU A 28 31.74 -34.49 12.25
CA GLU A 28 33.03 -34.76 12.91
C GLU A 28 34.19 -34.62 11.92
N TYR A 29 35.11 -33.70 12.19
CA TYR A 29 36.34 -33.52 11.41
C TYR A 29 37.57 -33.93 12.22
N THR A 30 38.59 -34.41 11.54
CA THR A 30 39.90 -34.70 12.13
C THR A 30 40.93 -33.75 11.53
N VAL A 31 41.45 -32.84 12.35
CA VAL A 31 42.57 -31.96 11.99
C VAL A 31 43.86 -32.68 12.34
N SER A 32 44.76 -32.82 11.38
CA SER A 32 46.12 -33.32 11.57
C SER A 32 47.14 -32.22 11.27
N ALA A 33 48.22 -32.16 12.06
CA ALA A 33 49.34 -31.25 11.82
C ALA A 33 50.67 -32.01 11.91
N ASP A 34 51.45 -31.94 10.84
CA ASP A 34 52.76 -32.58 10.69
C ASP A 34 53.87 -31.53 10.76
N LEU A 35 54.93 -31.81 11.54
CA LEU A 35 56.07 -30.90 11.70
C LEU A 35 57.28 -31.41 10.91
N SER A 36 57.58 -30.75 9.79
CA SER A 36 58.78 -31.01 8.98
C SER A 36 59.92 -30.08 9.39
N VAL A 37 61.06 -30.62 9.82
CA VAL A 37 62.21 -29.81 10.28
C VAL A 37 63.51 -30.26 9.59
N ASN A 38 64.12 -29.36 8.82
CA ASN A 38 65.36 -29.66 8.10
C ASN A 38 66.59 -29.31 8.98
N VAL A 39 67.11 -30.30 9.71
CA VAL A 39 68.34 -30.18 10.50
C VAL A 39 69.20 -31.43 10.29
N ALA A 40 70.53 -31.27 10.21
CA ALA A 40 71.48 -32.33 9.82
C ALA A 40 71.56 -33.58 10.74
N LYS A 41 70.68 -33.72 11.74
CA LYS A 41 70.57 -34.86 12.68
C LYS A 41 69.13 -35.17 13.11
N ALA A 42 68.12 -34.59 12.46
CA ALA A 42 66.71 -34.84 12.77
C ALA A 42 65.96 -35.31 11.52
N SER A 43 64.99 -36.19 11.71
CA SER A 43 64.09 -36.73 10.70
C SER A 43 62.67 -36.17 10.91
N ASN A 44 61.89 -36.05 9.84
CA ASN A 44 60.45 -35.77 9.96
C ASN A 44 59.70 -36.91 10.70
N ALA A 45 60.29 -38.10 10.81
CA ALA A 45 59.76 -39.21 11.60
C ALA A 45 59.98 -39.06 13.12
N ASP A 46 60.75 -38.06 13.57
CA ASP A 46 61.04 -37.81 14.99
C ASP A 46 59.93 -36.98 15.67
N PHE A 47 58.90 -36.58 14.91
CA PHE A 47 57.77 -35.77 15.37
C PHE A 47 56.45 -36.51 15.11
N GLU A 48 55.64 -36.71 16.15
CA GLU A 48 54.30 -37.30 16.00
C GLU A 48 53.33 -36.33 15.31
N THR A 49 52.53 -36.83 14.37
CA THR A 49 51.40 -36.09 13.79
C THR A 49 50.42 -35.68 14.90
N ALA A 50 50.26 -34.38 15.13
CA ALA A 50 49.33 -33.89 16.13
C ALA A 50 47.88 -33.98 15.59
N VAL A 51 47.10 -34.93 16.11
CA VAL A 51 45.72 -35.19 15.69
C VAL A 51 44.71 -34.62 16.68
N LYS A 52 43.78 -33.79 16.20
CA LYS A 52 42.69 -33.22 16.98
C LYS A 52 41.34 -33.39 16.27
N LYS A 53 40.42 -34.08 16.93
CA LYS A 53 39.00 -34.12 16.51
C LYS A 53 38.31 -32.81 16.87
N VAL A 54 37.53 -32.29 15.93
CA VAL A 54 36.68 -31.09 16.06
C VAL A 54 35.30 -31.38 15.48
N TRP A 55 34.28 -30.66 15.94
CA TRP A 55 32.91 -30.80 15.43
C TRP A 55 32.43 -29.47 14.85
N VAL A 56 31.86 -29.52 13.65
CA VAL A 56 31.17 -28.38 13.02
C VAL A 56 29.68 -28.53 13.32
N GLY A 57 29.10 -27.54 13.99
CA GLY A 57 27.70 -27.55 14.39
C GLY A 57 26.78 -26.85 13.37
N ALA A 58 25.59 -27.41 13.18
CA ALA A 58 24.46 -26.78 12.50
C ALA A 58 23.13 -27.31 13.09
N PRO A 59 22.04 -26.53 13.03
CA PRO A 59 20.71 -26.96 13.48
C PRO A 59 20.31 -28.32 12.89
N ARG A 60 19.77 -29.24 13.70
CA ARG A 60 19.37 -30.60 13.29
C ARG A 60 17.99 -30.99 13.77
N PHE A 61 17.73 -30.82 15.08
CA PHE A 61 16.46 -31.20 15.72
C PHE A 61 15.61 -30.02 16.22
N MET A 62 16.17 -28.81 16.22
CA MET A 62 15.52 -27.56 16.61
C MET A 62 16.08 -26.43 15.73
N LEU A 63 15.27 -25.41 15.43
CA LEU A 63 15.69 -24.23 14.68
C LEU A 63 15.14 -22.97 15.36
N ASP A 64 16.00 -21.99 15.65
CA ASP A 64 15.63 -20.72 16.27
C ASP A 64 14.72 -19.89 15.35
N GLU A 65 13.68 -19.27 15.92
CA GLU A 65 12.77 -18.39 15.18
C GLU A 65 13.50 -17.19 14.58
N ALA A 66 14.55 -16.68 15.24
CA ALA A 66 15.37 -15.57 14.72
C ALA A 66 16.13 -15.91 13.42
N THR A 67 16.27 -17.21 13.08
CA THR A 67 16.85 -17.62 11.79
C THR A 67 15.87 -17.40 10.62
N VAL A 68 14.57 -17.27 10.90
CA VAL A 68 13.50 -17.12 9.89
C VAL A 68 13.24 -15.64 9.61
N TYR A 69 13.48 -15.22 8.37
CA TYR A 69 13.17 -13.87 7.90
C TYR A 69 11.69 -13.68 7.60
N THR A 70 11.07 -14.60 6.84
CA THR A 70 9.62 -14.58 6.57
C THR A 70 9.08 -15.96 6.20
N ARG A 71 7.75 -16.12 6.28
CA ARG A 71 6.99 -17.34 5.94
C ARG A 71 5.80 -16.92 5.07
N TYR A 72 5.52 -17.66 3.99
CA TYR A 72 4.35 -17.44 3.15
C TYR A 72 3.66 -18.77 2.78
N PRO A 73 2.32 -18.85 2.68
CA PRO A 73 1.34 -17.85 3.10
C PRO A 73 1.52 -17.39 4.56
N PRO A 74 1.17 -16.15 4.93
CA PRO A 74 1.50 -15.61 6.23
C PRO A 74 0.78 -16.35 7.36
N ARG A 75 1.43 -16.41 8.53
CA ARG A 75 0.90 -17.16 9.69
C ARG A 75 -0.47 -16.65 10.12
N ASP A 76 -1.39 -17.59 10.29
CA ASP A 76 -2.78 -17.41 10.73
C ASP A 76 -3.59 -16.43 9.83
N MET A 77 -3.10 -16.15 8.62
CA MET A 77 -3.75 -15.33 7.59
C MET A 77 -4.87 -16.11 6.88
N THR A 78 -5.84 -15.39 6.32
CA THR A 78 -6.96 -15.95 5.53
C THR A 78 -7.02 -15.23 4.19
N GLY A 79 -7.09 -15.96 3.07
CA GLY A 79 -7.06 -15.39 1.72
C GLY A 79 -6.97 -16.43 0.61
N HIS A 80 -6.64 -15.97 -0.60
CA HIS A 80 -6.38 -16.82 -1.75
C HIS A 80 -4.92 -17.24 -1.80
N PHE A 81 -4.68 -18.55 -1.71
CA PHE A 81 -3.35 -19.16 -1.66
C PHE A 81 -3.28 -20.49 -2.42
N GLU A 82 -4.39 -21.00 -2.94
CA GLU A 82 -4.54 -22.28 -3.64
C GLU A 82 -3.66 -22.43 -4.90
N THR A 83 -3.21 -21.31 -5.47
CA THR A 83 -2.28 -21.23 -6.61
C THR A 83 -0.81 -21.13 -6.17
N THR A 84 -0.53 -20.84 -4.91
CA THR A 84 0.79 -20.37 -4.46
C THR A 84 1.42 -21.36 -3.49
N LEU A 85 2.64 -21.79 -3.79
CA LEU A 85 3.41 -22.76 -3.00
C LEU A 85 3.85 -22.14 -1.66
N PRO A 86 3.75 -22.88 -0.54
CA PRO A 86 4.36 -22.46 0.71
C PRO A 86 5.86 -22.23 0.55
N GLN A 87 6.39 -21.19 1.17
CA GLN A 87 7.82 -20.88 1.20
C GLN A 87 8.23 -20.35 2.58
N ILE A 88 9.48 -20.60 2.96
CA ILE A 88 10.13 -20.02 4.12
C ILE A 88 11.47 -19.41 3.69
N VAL A 89 11.78 -18.25 4.24
CA VAL A 89 12.99 -17.48 3.94
C VAL A 89 13.81 -17.36 5.22
N PHE A 90 15.12 -17.59 5.13
CA PHE A 90 16.06 -17.58 6.25
C PHE A 90 17.11 -16.49 6.08
N ASN A 91 17.52 -15.88 7.19
CA ASN A 91 18.61 -14.89 7.25
C ASN A 91 19.98 -15.51 6.87
N ARG A 92 20.15 -16.82 7.11
CA ARG A 92 21.42 -17.54 6.93
C ARG A 92 21.46 -18.27 5.58
N ARG A 93 22.19 -17.72 4.60
CA ARG A 93 22.20 -18.21 3.19
C ARG A 93 22.63 -19.67 3.00
N THR A 94 23.35 -20.26 3.94
CA THR A 94 23.85 -21.65 3.87
C THR A 94 22.89 -22.70 4.43
N LEU A 95 21.89 -22.30 5.23
CA LEU A 95 21.16 -23.21 6.11
C LEU A 95 20.59 -24.49 5.44
N PRO A 96 19.96 -24.43 4.24
CA PRO A 96 19.41 -25.64 3.61
C PRO A 96 20.47 -26.68 3.23
N TRP A 97 21.74 -26.28 3.08
CA TRP A 97 22.88 -27.13 2.66
C TRP A 97 23.93 -27.33 3.76
N GLU A 98 23.65 -26.95 5.00
CA GLU A 98 24.59 -27.18 6.12
C GLU A 98 24.72 -28.64 6.55
N ARG A 99 23.78 -29.48 6.13
CA ARG A 99 23.70 -30.91 6.40
C ARG A 99 23.22 -31.63 5.14
N THR A 100 23.27 -32.95 5.17
CA THR A 100 22.84 -33.87 4.10
C THR A 100 21.83 -34.90 4.66
N ILE A 101 21.21 -35.69 3.78
CA ILE A 101 20.13 -36.63 4.12
C ILE A 101 20.69 -37.97 4.67
N ASP A 102 21.91 -38.31 4.26
CA ASP A 102 22.76 -39.42 4.69
C ASP A 102 23.79 -39.00 5.78
N GLY A 103 24.07 -37.71 5.92
CA GLY A 103 25.08 -37.20 6.84
C GLY A 103 26.51 -37.23 6.27
N GLU A 104 26.66 -37.57 5.00
CA GLU A 104 27.93 -37.55 4.27
C GLU A 104 28.29 -36.15 3.78
N LEU A 105 29.54 -35.93 3.35
CA LEU A 105 29.96 -34.66 2.76
C LEU A 105 29.38 -34.46 1.36
N HIS A 106 29.04 -33.21 1.01
CA HIS A 106 28.61 -32.83 -0.34
C HIS A 106 29.61 -33.34 -1.41
N SER A 107 29.14 -34.19 -2.31
CA SER A 107 29.97 -34.72 -3.40
C SER A 107 30.03 -33.73 -4.56
N ASN A 108 31.19 -33.61 -5.22
CA ASN A 108 31.36 -32.79 -6.43
C ASN A 108 31.15 -31.27 -6.24
N THR A 109 31.53 -30.69 -5.09
CA THR A 109 31.47 -29.23 -4.77
C THR A 109 32.23 -28.28 -5.71
N ARG A 110 32.87 -28.78 -6.78
CA ARG A 110 33.49 -27.94 -7.82
C ARG A 110 32.42 -27.46 -8.80
N PHE A 111 32.16 -26.14 -8.80
CA PHE A 111 31.24 -25.49 -9.73
C PHE A 111 31.54 -25.86 -11.20
N LYS A 112 30.49 -26.26 -11.93
CA LYS A 112 30.52 -26.61 -13.35
C LYS A 112 29.51 -25.74 -14.10
N LEU A 113 29.97 -24.79 -14.90
CA LEU A 113 29.12 -23.81 -15.59
C LEU A 113 28.07 -24.46 -16.52
N ASN A 114 28.42 -25.56 -17.20
CA ASN A 114 27.58 -26.20 -18.21
C ASN A 114 26.71 -27.35 -17.66
N ASP A 115 27.03 -27.87 -16.47
CA ASP A 115 26.36 -29.03 -15.86
C ASP A 115 26.44 -28.91 -14.33
N PRO A 116 25.65 -27.99 -13.74
CA PRO A 116 25.68 -27.75 -12.31
C PRO A 116 25.14 -28.96 -11.55
N VAL A 117 25.98 -29.52 -10.66
CA VAL A 117 25.56 -30.47 -9.64
C VAL A 117 24.63 -29.73 -8.69
N ARG A 118 23.45 -30.30 -8.43
CA ARG A 118 22.42 -29.69 -7.56
C ARG A 118 22.38 -30.44 -6.24
N HIS A 119 22.66 -29.77 -5.12
CA HIS A 119 22.64 -30.42 -3.81
C HIS A 119 21.22 -30.38 -3.21
N ALA A 120 20.73 -31.55 -2.78
CA ALA A 120 19.46 -31.66 -2.07
C ALA A 120 19.57 -30.97 -0.70
N PRO A 121 18.59 -30.15 -0.29
CA PRO A 121 18.55 -29.62 1.07
C PRO A 121 18.17 -30.73 2.05
N TRP A 122 18.70 -30.66 3.28
CA TRP A 122 18.37 -31.62 4.34
C TRP A 122 17.00 -31.40 4.99
N MET A 123 16.22 -30.43 4.48
CA MET A 123 14.94 -30.00 5.02
C MET A 123 13.92 -29.75 3.91
N ALA A 124 12.63 -29.95 4.21
CA ALA A 124 11.52 -29.70 3.29
C ALA A 124 10.30 -29.09 4.00
N LEU A 125 9.44 -28.42 3.24
CA LEU A 125 8.11 -28.00 3.69
C LEU A 125 7.07 -29.06 3.31
N LEU A 126 6.42 -29.66 4.30
CA LEU A 126 5.25 -30.52 4.10
C LEU A 126 3.97 -29.76 4.44
N LEU A 127 2.93 -29.98 3.65
CA LEU A 127 1.66 -29.26 3.73
C LEU A 127 0.50 -30.24 3.89
N PHE A 128 -0.34 -30.02 4.90
CA PHE A 128 -1.52 -30.84 5.20
C PHE A 128 -2.77 -29.97 5.36
N SER A 129 -3.92 -30.48 4.90
CA SER A 129 -5.23 -29.87 5.19
C SER A 129 -5.71 -30.20 6.60
N GLU A 130 -6.69 -29.44 7.11
CA GLU A 130 -7.33 -29.70 8.41
C GLU A 130 -7.95 -31.11 8.51
N ASP A 131 -8.46 -31.64 7.39
CA ASP A 131 -9.01 -33.00 7.30
C ASP A 131 -7.91 -34.06 7.37
N GLU A 132 -6.78 -33.84 6.68
CA GLU A 132 -5.59 -34.72 6.76
C GLU A 132 -4.98 -34.71 8.17
N MET A 133 -4.91 -33.55 8.81
CA MET A 133 -4.49 -33.43 10.21
C MET A 133 -5.42 -34.20 11.16
N ARG A 134 -6.74 -34.25 10.88
CA ARG A 134 -7.73 -35.06 11.60
C ARG A 134 -7.77 -36.53 11.17
N GLY A 135 -6.86 -37.00 10.30
CA GLY A 135 -6.82 -38.39 9.84
C GLY A 135 -7.99 -38.78 8.93
N ARG A 136 -8.64 -37.80 8.28
CA ARG A 136 -9.81 -37.97 7.40
C ARG A 136 -10.95 -38.80 8.02
N GLY A 137 -11.18 -38.58 9.32
CA GLY A 137 -12.17 -39.31 10.13
C GLY A 137 -11.65 -40.55 10.85
N ASN A 138 -10.45 -41.06 10.52
CA ASN A 138 -9.79 -42.11 11.29
C ASN A 138 -8.85 -41.50 12.34
N ALA A 139 -9.23 -41.59 13.61
CA ALA A 139 -8.42 -41.09 14.73
C ALA A 139 -7.02 -41.75 14.82
N ALA A 140 -6.83 -42.96 14.29
CA ALA A 140 -5.52 -43.60 14.23
C ALA A 140 -4.57 -42.94 13.21
N ASP A 141 -5.10 -42.29 12.17
CA ASP A 141 -4.34 -41.63 11.10
C ASP A 141 -4.13 -40.13 11.34
N ALA A 142 -4.67 -39.57 12.43
CA ALA A 142 -4.49 -38.17 12.79
C ALA A 142 -3.00 -37.80 12.96
N ILE A 143 -2.66 -36.59 12.51
CA ILE A 143 -1.32 -35.99 12.62
C ILE A 143 -1.38 -34.98 13.76
N ILE A 144 -0.74 -35.31 14.87
CA ILE A 144 -0.73 -34.47 16.09
C ILE A 144 0.69 -33.94 16.30
N PRO A 145 0.90 -32.62 16.34
CA PRO A 145 2.16 -32.02 16.77
C PRO A 145 2.36 -32.21 18.27
N GLU A 146 3.43 -32.87 18.68
CA GLU A 146 3.69 -33.24 20.07
C GLU A 146 5.19 -33.45 20.34
N LYS A 147 5.60 -33.50 21.62
CA LYS A 147 7.01 -33.71 22.00
C LYS A 147 7.29 -35.18 22.32
N LYS A 148 8.11 -35.83 21.48
CA LYS A 148 8.50 -37.25 21.60
C LYS A 148 10.00 -37.43 21.32
N SER A 149 10.55 -38.53 21.80
CA SER A 149 11.92 -38.94 21.48
C SER A 149 12.02 -39.60 20.11
N LEU A 150 13.24 -39.64 19.57
CA LEU A 150 13.55 -40.16 18.23
C LEU A 150 14.09 -41.59 18.25
N LYS A 151 14.30 -42.16 19.44
CA LYS A 151 14.67 -43.56 19.64
C LYS A 151 13.59 -44.51 19.12
N ASP A 152 13.99 -45.51 18.33
CA ASP A 152 13.08 -46.60 17.98
C ASP A 152 12.78 -47.44 19.23
N THR A 153 11.49 -47.56 19.55
CA THR A 153 10.95 -48.33 20.67
C THR A 153 10.39 -49.69 20.24
N GLY A 154 10.65 -50.12 19.00
CA GLY A 154 10.04 -51.31 18.40
C GLY A 154 8.58 -51.12 18.01
N THR A 155 8.09 -49.87 18.00
CA THR A 155 6.71 -49.51 17.68
C THR A 155 6.46 -49.43 16.18
N ASN A 156 5.19 -49.32 15.77
CA ASN A 156 4.74 -49.19 14.37
C ASN A 156 5.10 -47.83 13.70
N VAL A 157 6.06 -47.09 14.28
CA VAL A 157 6.52 -45.79 13.80
C VAL A 157 7.98 -45.91 13.35
N PHE A 158 8.27 -45.48 12.13
CA PHE A 158 9.63 -45.27 11.62
C PHE A 158 10.19 -43.95 12.15
N VAL A 159 11.46 -43.92 12.51
CA VAL A 159 12.17 -42.79 13.12
C VAL A 159 13.47 -42.54 12.34
N PRO A 160 14.08 -41.34 12.39
CA PRO A 160 15.27 -41.05 11.59
C PRO A 160 16.45 -41.93 12.02
N GLU A 161 17.16 -42.51 11.04
CA GLU A 161 18.23 -43.48 11.27
C GLU A 161 19.56 -42.81 11.63
N ILE A 162 19.58 -42.15 12.79
CA ILE A 162 20.72 -41.36 13.31
C ILE A 162 21.30 -42.08 14.54
N SER A 163 22.62 -42.30 14.59
CA SER A 163 23.27 -43.14 15.61
C SER A 163 24.45 -42.46 16.31
N THR A 164 24.84 -42.99 17.49
CA THR A 164 26.07 -42.57 18.19
C THR A 164 27.33 -42.99 17.43
N ASP A 165 27.27 -44.18 16.80
CA ASP A 165 28.38 -44.84 16.14
C ASP A 165 27.98 -45.26 14.72
N ILE A 166 28.91 -45.11 13.79
CA ILE A 166 28.73 -45.46 12.38
C ILE A 166 29.01 -46.96 12.19
N VAL A 167 28.16 -47.80 12.79
CA VAL A 167 28.24 -49.25 12.64
C VAL A 167 27.65 -49.61 11.26
N ASN A 168 28.51 -50.08 10.36
CA ASN A 168 28.25 -50.45 8.95
C ASN A 168 28.17 -49.32 7.89
N GLY A 169 28.29 -48.04 8.27
CA GLY A 169 28.32 -46.92 7.30
C GLY A 169 26.95 -46.28 7.00
N GLN A 170 26.98 -45.16 6.26
CA GLN A 170 25.83 -44.46 5.63
C GLN A 170 24.76 -43.81 6.55
N ASN A 171 24.81 -43.99 7.87
CA ASN A 171 23.92 -43.29 8.81
C ASN A 171 24.54 -41.99 9.36
N PRO A 172 23.76 -40.89 9.49
CA PRO A 172 24.23 -39.67 10.13
C PRO A 172 24.61 -39.90 11.60
N LYS A 173 25.77 -39.38 12.00
CA LYS A 173 26.28 -39.48 13.38
C LYS A 173 25.73 -38.37 14.27
N LEU A 174 25.34 -38.68 15.51
CA LEU A 174 24.96 -37.71 16.55
C LEU A 174 26.17 -36.84 16.98
N ALA A 175 25.92 -35.54 17.20
CA ALA A 175 26.92 -34.66 17.78
C ALA A 175 27.06 -34.89 19.31
N PRO A 176 28.19 -34.53 19.95
CA PRO A 176 28.43 -34.79 21.38
C PRO A 176 27.46 -34.11 22.37
N TRP A 177 26.62 -33.20 21.87
CA TRP A 177 25.60 -32.46 22.62
C TRP A 177 24.16 -32.84 22.24
N GLU A 178 23.97 -33.87 21.41
CA GLU A 178 22.68 -34.35 20.93
C GLU A 178 22.34 -35.71 21.54
N ASP A 179 21.07 -35.94 21.87
CA ASP A 179 20.60 -37.19 22.47
C ASP A 179 19.27 -37.63 21.85
N ILE A 180 19.26 -38.83 21.28
CA ILE A 180 18.09 -39.46 20.64
C ILE A 180 16.95 -39.78 21.64
N ASN A 181 17.25 -39.81 22.95
CA ASN A 181 16.27 -40.01 24.03
C ASN A 181 15.58 -38.70 24.46
N THR A 182 16.16 -37.53 24.13
CA THR A 182 15.54 -36.21 24.37
C THR A 182 14.27 -36.03 23.54
N THR A 183 13.28 -35.32 24.08
CA THR A 183 12.01 -35.06 23.40
C THR A 183 12.07 -33.80 22.55
N TYR A 184 11.84 -33.96 21.25
CA TYR A 184 11.76 -32.88 20.26
C TYR A 184 10.33 -32.73 19.77
N ASP A 185 9.98 -31.57 19.21
CA ASP A 185 8.69 -31.39 18.54
C ASP A 185 8.66 -32.27 17.28
N VAL A 186 7.61 -33.07 17.10
CA VAL A 186 7.48 -34.02 16.01
C VAL A 186 6.04 -34.15 15.52
N ILE A 187 5.88 -34.79 14.36
CA ILE A 187 4.61 -35.31 13.85
C ILE A 187 4.76 -36.78 13.45
N ASP A 188 3.77 -37.62 13.77
CA ASP A 188 3.71 -39.05 13.36
C ASP A 188 2.74 -39.22 12.17
N VAL A 189 3.24 -39.09 10.94
CA VAL A 189 2.46 -39.08 9.69
C VAL A 189 2.17 -40.51 9.20
N PRO A 190 0.95 -40.86 8.76
CA PRO A 190 0.67 -42.15 8.12
C PRO A 190 1.50 -42.36 6.85
N LEU A 191 2.14 -43.53 6.70
CA LEU A 191 3.04 -43.81 5.58
C LEU A 191 2.40 -43.63 4.18
N PRO A 192 1.12 -44.02 3.94
CA PRO A 192 0.48 -43.77 2.65
C PRO A 192 0.31 -42.28 2.33
N LEU A 193 0.08 -41.44 3.35
CA LEU A 193 -0.03 -39.99 3.19
C LEU A 193 1.36 -39.34 3.06
N PHE A 194 2.36 -39.79 3.83
CA PHE A 194 3.76 -39.36 3.66
C PHE A 194 4.24 -39.59 2.23
N LYS A 195 4.00 -40.78 1.65
CA LYS A 195 4.32 -41.09 0.25
C LYS A 195 3.54 -40.26 -0.79
N GLN A 196 2.43 -39.63 -0.41
CA GLN A 196 1.64 -38.74 -1.28
C GLN A 196 2.08 -37.27 -1.21
N VAL A 197 2.74 -36.84 -0.12
CA VAL A 197 3.08 -35.42 0.09
C VAL A 197 4.58 -35.14 0.09
N ALA A 198 5.42 -36.11 0.46
CA ALA A 198 6.87 -35.92 0.53
C ALA A 198 7.46 -35.65 -0.87
N PRO A 199 8.42 -34.71 -1.01
CA PRO A 199 9.13 -34.52 -2.26
C PRO A 199 9.85 -35.80 -2.70
N ALA A 200 9.88 -36.08 -4.01
CA ALA A 200 10.71 -37.14 -4.56
C ALA A 200 12.20 -36.77 -4.44
N ILE A 201 13.08 -37.77 -4.38
CA ILE A 201 14.55 -37.58 -4.31
C ILE A 201 15.08 -36.65 -5.43
N ASP A 202 14.47 -36.76 -6.60
CA ASP A 202 14.73 -35.98 -7.81
C ASP A 202 14.23 -34.51 -7.74
N ASP A 203 13.23 -34.22 -6.90
CA ASP A 203 12.63 -32.89 -6.74
C ASP A 203 13.35 -32.09 -5.64
N LEU A 204 13.95 -32.75 -4.64
CA LEU A 204 14.62 -32.10 -3.51
C LEU A 204 15.62 -30.99 -3.94
N PRO A 205 16.51 -31.18 -4.93
CA PRO A 205 17.48 -30.14 -5.32
C PRO A 205 16.87 -28.91 -6.01
N TYR A 206 15.55 -28.91 -6.24
CA TYR A 206 14.79 -27.76 -6.76
C TYR A 206 14.08 -26.95 -5.66
N LEU A 207 13.97 -27.48 -4.43
CA LEU A 207 13.23 -26.83 -3.33
C LEU A 207 13.96 -25.61 -2.76
N ALA A 208 15.30 -25.61 -2.75
CA ALA A 208 16.11 -24.57 -2.11
C ALA A 208 16.89 -23.73 -3.14
N HIS A 209 16.96 -22.43 -2.91
CA HIS A 209 17.79 -21.47 -3.64
C HIS A 209 18.13 -20.27 -2.74
N VAL A 210 19.03 -19.39 -3.19
CA VAL A 210 19.34 -18.13 -2.51
C VAL A 210 18.84 -16.96 -3.35
N ARG A 211 18.21 -16.00 -2.69
CA ARG A 211 17.82 -14.69 -3.24
C ARG A 211 18.87 -13.67 -2.81
N LYS A 212 19.35 -12.82 -3.73
CA LYS A 212 20.12 -11.62 -3.38
C LYS A 212 19.32 -10.38 -3.74
N VAL A 213 19.12 -9.50 -2.76
CA VAL A 213 18.47 -8.19 -2.92
C VAL A 213 19.53 -7.10 -2.94
N THR A 214 19.44 -6.16 -3.89
CA THR A 214 20.26 -4.93 -3.86
C THR A 214 19.62 -3.91 -2.91
N VAL A 215 20.06 -3.92 -1.66
CA VAL A 215 19.62 -2.94 -0.63
C VAL A 215 20.32 -1.60 -0.90
N ASP A 216 19.53 -0.57 -1.20
CA ASP A 216 20.02 0.81 -1.34
C ASP A 216 20.38 1.42 0.03
N GLU A 217 21.31 2.39 0.05
CA GLU A 217 21.84 2.97 1.30
C GLU A 217 20.81 3.80 2.09
N SER A 218 19.67 4.10 1.46
CA SER A 218 18.51 4.79 2.05
C SER A 218 17.64 3.89 2.95
N LYS A 219 17.75 2.56 2.85
CA LYS A 219 16.91 1.59 3.58
C LYS A 219 17.64 1.03 4.82
N GLU A 220 16.90 0.74 5.88
CA GLU A 220 17.48 0.39 7.19
C GLU A 220 18.31 -0.91 7.16
N ARG A 221 19.65 -0.78 7.12
CA ARG A 221 20.62 -1.88 7.25
C ARG A 221 20.53 -2.66 8.59
N ALA A 222 19.70 -2.22 9.54
CA ALA A 222 19.72 -2.66 10.94
C ALA A 222 19.32 -4.15 11.18
N SER A 223 18.71 -4.81 10.20
CA SER A 223 18.07 -6.13 10.38
C SER A 223 18.54 -7.21 9.39
N ILE A 224 19.62 -6.97 8.63
CA ILE A 224 20.09 -7.87 7.56
C ILE A 224 21.54 -8.27 7.83
N GLU A 225 21.74 -9.50 8.33
CA GLU A 225 23.07 -9.97 8.78
C GLU A 225 24.05 -10.27 7.64
N ASP A 226 23.56 -10.74 6.48
CA ASP A 226 24.40 -11.36 5.43
C ASP A 226 24.28 -10.66 4.06
N GLU A 227 24.55 -9.35 4.02
CA GLU A 227 24.65 -8.51 2.80
C GLU A 227 23.48 -8.64 1.79
N GLY A 228 22.25 -8.84 2.28
CA GLY A 228 21.06 -8.98 1.43
C GLY A 228 20.92 -10.35 0.74
N TYR A 229 21.68 -11.36 1.15
CA TYR A 229 21.51 -12.75 0.74
C TYR A 229 20.56 -13.49 1.69
N PHE A 230 19.52 -14.13 1.13
CA PHE A 230 18.52 -14.88 1.89
C PHE A 230 18.31 -16.28 1.30
N ALA A 231 18.47 -17.33 2.10
CA ALA A 231 18.10 -18.68 1.67
C ALA A 231 16.57 -18.80 1.64
N THR A 232 16.01 -19.38 0.57
CA THR A 232 14.58 -19.63 0.43
C THR A 232 14.35 -21.11 0.17
N LEU A 233 13.46 -21.71 0.95
CA LEU A 233 12.98 -23.08 0.76
C LEU A 233 11.50 -23.04 0.37
N MET A 234 11.18 -23.66 -0.75
CA MET A 234 9.84 -23.77 -1.34
C MET A 234 9.27 -25.18 -1.10
N GLY A 235 7.96 -25.28 -0.91
CA GLY A 235 7.25 -26.55 -0.85
C GLY A 235 6.95 -27.14 -2.23
N ASN A 236 6.66 -28.44 -2.28
CA ASN A 236 6.25 -29.16 -3.49
C ASN A 236 4.73 -29.26 -3.66
N ARG A 237 3.92 -28.84 -2.67
CA ARG A 237 2.45 -29.03 -2.65
C ARG A 237 1.71 -27.70 -2.59
N LEU A 238 0.65 -27.58 -3.40
CA LEU A 238 -0.29 -26.46 -3.39
C LEU A 238 -1.31 -26.59 -2.24
N PRO A 239 -1.80 -25.47 -1.67
CA PRO A 239 -2.80 -25.49 -0.61
C PRO A 239 -4.14 -26.10 -1.03
N VAL A 240 -4.73 -26.89 -0.14
CA VAL A 240 -6.01 -27.56 -0.36
C VAL A 240 -7.15 -26.57 -0.13
N ARG A 241 -7.95 -26.35 -1.18
CA ARG A 241 -9.22 -25.58 -1.12
C ARG A 241 -10.43 -26.51 -1.03
N ALA A 242 -11.58 -25.99 -0.59
CA ALA A 242 -12.81 -26.78 -0.54
C ALA A 242 -13.35 -27.11 -1.94
N ALA A 243 -13.97 -28.29 -2.07
CA ALA A 243 -14.58 -28.75 -3.33
C ALA A 243 -15.82 -27.93 -3.73
N ASP A 244 -16.52 -27.34 -2.75
CA ASP A 244 -17.69 -26.47 -2.94
C ASP A 244 -17.33 -25.04 -3.35
N GLN A 245 -16.03 -24.69 -3.36
CA GLN A 245 -15.49 -23.35 -3.62
C GLN A 245 -16.15 -22.22 -2.80
N SER A 246 -16.73 -22.57 -1.63
CA SER A 246 -17.50 -21.68 -0.75
C SER A 246 -17.14 -21.86 0.73
N SER A 247 -16.67 -23.03 1.14
CA SER A 247 -16.10 -23.28 2.47
C SER A 247 -14.61 -22.89 2.54
N ALA A 248 -14.19 -22.34 3.68
CA ALA A 248 -12.78 -22.08 3.96
C ALA A 248 -12.08 -23.32 4.54
N VAL A 249 -10.81 -23.55 4.17
CA VAL A 249 -10.02 -24.73 4.59
C VAL A 249 -8.71 -24.27 5.25
N ARG A 250 -8.53 -24.61 6.53
CA ARG A 250 -7.25 -24.43 7.20
C ARG A 250 -6.22 -25.41 6.63
N ASN A 251 -5.06 -24.88 6.30
CA ASN A 251 -3.88 -25.60 5.84
C ASN A 251 -2.75 -25.38 6.86
N THR A 252 -1.89 -26.38 7.07
CA THR A 252 -0.76 -26.29 8.01
C THR A 252 0.53 -26.78 7.37
N VAL A 253 1.57 -25.96 7.49
CA VAL A 253 2.93 -26.22 6.98
C VAL A 253 3.82 -26.68 8.13
N PHE A 254 4.65 -27.68 7.86
CA PHE A 254 5.73 -28.13 8.73
C PHE A 254 7.04 -28.09 7.96
N LEU A 255 8.02 -27.32 8.47
CA LEU A 255 9.41 -27.47 8.10
C LEU A 255 9.96 -28.70 8.83
N VAL A 256 10.30 -29.75 8.07
CA VAL A 256 10.78 -31.02 8.61
C VAL A 256 12.23 -31.29 8.26
N SER A 257 12.95 -31.94 9.16
CA SER A 257 14.25 -32.55 8.87
C SER A 257 14.09 -33.85 8.07
N LEU A 258 14.90 -33.99 7.01
CA LEU A 258 15.03 -35.19 6.17
C LEU A 258 16.35 -35.94 6.44
N GLU A 259 17.17 -35.51 7.39
CA GLU A 259 18.37 -36.25 7.78
C GLU A 259 18.00 -37.57 8.49
N GLY A 260 18.60 -38.68 8.05
CA GLY A 260 18.28 -40.02 8.55
C GLY A 260 17.16 -40.75 7.79
N TYR A 261 16.70 -40.24 6.65
CA TYR A 261 15.71 -40.92 5.77
C TYR A 261 16.29 -41.29 4.39
N HIS A 262 17.61 -41.25 4.19
CA HIS A 262 18.26 -41.60 2.92
C HIS A 262 17.80 -42.97 2.38
N ASN A 263 17.66 -43.98 3.24
CA ASN A 263 17.21 -45.33 2.83
C ASN A 263 15.77 -45.38 2.31
N TYR A 264 14.89 -44.45 2.70
CA TYR A 264 13.55 -44.33 2.11
C TYR A 264 13.61 -43.85 0.65
N TYR A 265 14.63 -43.07 0.29
CA TYR A 265 14.84 -42.54 -1.05
C TYR A 265 15.64 -43.48 -1.97
N THR A 266 16.50 -44.34 -1.42
CA THR A 266 17.36 -45.27 -2.19
C THR A 266 16.81 -46.69 -2.28
N VAL A 267 16.05 -47.16 -1.28
CA VAL A 267 15.55 -48.55 -1.21
C VAL A 267 14.02 -48.57 -1.32
N ASN A 268 13.50 -49.21 -2.36
CA ASN A 268 12.05 -49.34 -2.56
C ASN A 268 11.40 -50.09 -1.39
N GLN A 269 10.24 -49.60 -0.92
CA GLN A 269 9.47 -50.14 0.20
C GLN A 269 10.25 -50.30 1.53
N TYR A 270 11.36 -49.56 1.73
CA TYR A 270 12.22 -49.71 2.91
C TYR A 270 11.47 -49.63 4.25
N ILE A 271 10.53 -48.69 4.39
CA ILE A 271 9.78 -48.47 5.63
C ILE A 271 8.76 -49.60 5.84
N GLU A 272 8.06 -50.03 4.79
CA GLU A 272 7.16 -51.20 4.84
C GLU A 272 7.91 -52.50 5.19
N ASN A 273 9.11 -52.68 4.63
CA ASN A 273 9.96 -53.84 4.88
C ASN A 273 10.48 -53.91 6.33
N LYS A 274 10.43 -52.80 7.09
CA LYS A 274 10.65 -52.77 8.55
C LYS A 274 9.37 -52.90 9.39
N GLY A 275 8.23 -53.19 8.76
CA GLY A 275 6.95 -53.38 9.45
C GLY A 275 6.38 -52.11 10.09
N LYS A 276 6.72 -50.92 9.57
CA LYS A 276 6.28 -49.61 10.08
C LYS A 276 5.20 -49.02 9.17
N SER A 277 4.10 -48.51 9.74
CA SER A 277 3.00 -47.87 8.99
C SER A 277 2.87 -46.36 9.22
N LYS A 278 3.66 -45.77 10.12
CA LYS A 278 3.82 -44.32 10.30
C LYS A 278 5.28 -43.89 10.17
N VAL A 279 5.49 -42.62 9.86
CA VAL A 279 6.80 -41.95 9.81
C VAL A 279 6.77 -40.79 10.81
N ARG A 280 7.60 -40.85 11.85
CA ARG A 280 7.91 -39.69 12.69
C ARG A 280 8.76 -38.73 11.87
N LEU A 281 8.49 -37.43 11.96
CA LEU A 281 9.30 -36.37 11.37
C LEU A 281 9.59 -35.29 12.41
N VAL A 282 10.78 -34.69 12.36
CA VAL A 282 11.18 -33.65 13.31
C VAL A 282 10.69 -32.27 12.88
N VAL A 283 9.96 -31.66 13.82
CA VAL A 283 9.45 -30.30 13.98
C VAL A 283 10.45 -29.14 13.97
N LEU A 284 10.98 -28.64 12.86
CA LEU A 284 11.89 -27.46 12.95
C LEU A 284 11.12 -26.14 13.13
N GLN A 285 10.05 -25.95 12.35
CA GLN A 285 9.16 -24.79 12.36
C GLN A 285 7.76 -25.22 11.86
N SER A 286 6.68 -24.59 12.33
CA SER A 286 5.33 -24.82 11.79
C SER A 286 4.44 -23.58 11.83
N TRP A 287 3.48 -23.51 10.92
CA TRP A 287 2.44 -22.47 10.91
C TRP A 287 1.20 -22.93 10.16
N SER A 288 0.04 -22.32 10.44
CA SER A 288 -1.18 -22.48 9.65
C SER A 288 -1.51 -21.21 8.86
N PHE A 289 -2.38 -21.37 7.88
CA PHE A 289 -3.12 -20.31 7.20
C PHE A 289 -4.46 -20.89 6.71
N THR A 290 -5.37 -20.05 6.23
CA THR A 290 -6.69 -20.48 5.75
C THR A 290 -6.87 -20.09 4.28
N VAL A 291 -7.13 -21.09 3.44
CA VAL A 291 -7.60 -20.87 2.06
C VAL A 291 -9.09 -20.57 2.14
N ALA A 292 -9.48 -19.34 1.81
CA ALA A 292 -10.89 -18.94 1.83
C ALA A 292 -11.53 -19.02 0.44
N ALA A 293 -12.85 -19.17 0.42
CA ALA A 293 -13.62 -18.84 -0.76
C ALA A 293 -13.73 -17.31 -0.94
N GLY A 294 -13.74 -16.86 -2.18
CA GLY A 294 -13.71 -15.44 -2.51
C GLY A 294 -13.37 -15.21 -3.98
N LYS A 295 -12.71 -14.10 -4.26
CA LYS A 295 -12.11 -13.75 -5.55
C LYS A 295 -10.65 -13.34 -5.32
N ASN A 296 -9.75 -13.78 -6.20
CA ASN A 296 -8.37 -13.34 -6.19
C ASN A 296 -8.25 -11.85 -6.63
N PHE A 297 -7.05 -11.26 -6.51
CA PHE A 297 -6.83 -9.83 -6.81
C PHE A 297 -7.29 -9.44 -8.23
N LEU A 298 -7.01 -10.28 -9.25
CA LEU A 298 -7.42 -10.03 -10.62
C LEU A 298 -8.94 -10.14 -10.78
N GLU A 299 -9.54 -11.20 -10.24
CA GLU A 299 -11.00 -11.42 -10.30
C GLU A 299 -11.81 -10.32 -9.57
N LEU A 300 -11.24 -9.71 -8.53
CA LEU A 300 -11.79 -8.53 -7.87
C LEU A 300 -11.66 -7.29 -8.75
N CYS A 301 -10.48 -7.05 -9.33
CA CYS A 301 -10.23 -5.93 -10.23
C CYS A 301 -11.13 -5.98 -11.49
N GLU A 302 -11.24 -7.14 -12.13
CA GLU A 302 -12.19 -7.43 -13.23
C GLU A 302 -13.66 -7.36 -12.78
N GLY A 303 -13.91 -7.44 -11.47
CA GLY A 303 -15.24 -7.29 -10.87
C GLY A 303 -15.64 -5.84 -10.55
N LEU A 304 -14.77 -4.85 -10.71
CA LEU A 304 -15.03 -3.45 -10.32
C LEU A 304 -16.03 -2.76 -11.27
N HIS A 305 -17.26 -2.52 -10.81
CA HIS A 305 -18.24 -1.76 -11.60
C HIS A 305 -17.99 -0.24 -11.52
N VAL A 306 -17.40 0.34 -12.56
CA VAL A 306 -17.28 1.81 -12.71
C VAL A 306 -18.66 2.41 -12.94
N SER A 307 -19.01 3.48 -12.22
CA SER A 307 -20.26 4.23 -12.39
C SER A 307 -20.07 5.70 -11.96
N PRO A 308 -20.89 6.65 -12.45
CA PRO A 308 -20.97 7.98 -11.84
C PRO A 308 -21.41 7.89 -10.38
N PHE A 309 -20.88 8.75 -9.51
CA PHE A 309 -21.24 8.83 -8.09
C PHE A 309 -22.65 9.40 -7.88
N LYS A 310 -23.68 8.57 -8.02
CA LYS A 310 -25.09 8.92 -7.83
C LYS A 310 -25.89 7.78 -7.21
N MET A 311 -27.04 8.10 -6.63
CA MET A 311 -28.04 7.09 -6.28
C MET A 311 -28.85 6.66 -7.50
N ASN A 312 -29.31 5.41 -7.51
CA ASN A 312 -30.35 4.94 -8.42
C ASN A 312 -31.70 5.55 -8.03
N TYR A 313 -32.52 5.93 -9.01
CA TYR A 313 -33.91 6.34 -8.78
C TYR A 313 -34.83 5.10 -8.66
N PRO A 314 -35.88 5.14 -7.83
CA PRO A 314 -36.95 4.13 -7.86
C PRO A 314 -37.64 4.00 -9.23
N ALA A 315 -38.15 2.81 -9.53
CA ALA A 315 -38.85 2.52 -10.78
C ALA A 315 -40.18 3.30 -10.89
N GLY A 316 -40.56 3.69 -12.13
CA GLY A 316 -41.81 4.41 -12.41
C GLY A 316 -41.77 5.92 -12.13
N ILE A 317 -40.59 6.48 -11.85
CA ILE A 317 -40.40 7.91 -11.56
C ILE A 317 -40.46 8.79 -12.82
N ASN A 318 -40.97 10.01 -12.66
CA ASN A 318 -41.02 11.06 -13.69
C ASN A 318 -39.61 11.52 -14.10
N GLU A 319 -39.39 11.73 -15.41
CA GLU A 319 -38.15 12.21 -16.02
C GLU A 319 -37.51 13.42 -15.33
N ALA A 320 -38.31 14.39 -14.87
CA ALA A 320 -37.82 15.56 -14.14
C ALA A 320 -37.12 15.20 -12.82
N VAL A 321 -37.63 14.19 -12.11
CA VAL A 321 -37.06 13.68 -10.85
C VAL A 321 -35.88 12.75 -11.13
N LYS A 322 -35.95 11.92 -12.18
CA LYS A 322 -34.79 11.11 -12.66
C LYS A 322 -33.59 12.03 -12.94
N LYS A 323 -33.80 13.14 -13.64
CA LYS A 323 -32.76 14.13 -13.93
C LYS A 323 -32.08 14.70 -12.68
N SER A 324 -32.80 14.85 -11.56
CA SER A 324 -32.20 15.27 -10.28
C SER A 324 -31.23 14.21 -9.73
N TYR A 325 -31.61 12.94 -9.75
CA TYR A 325 -30.72 11.83 -9.38
C TYR A 325 -29.51 11.72 -10.33
N ASP A 326 -29.71 11.93 -11.64
CA ASP A 326 -28.63 11.96 -12.63
C ASP A 326 -27.63 13.12 -12.37
N TYR A 327 -28.05 14.21 -11.74
CA TYR A 327 -27.22 15.33 -11.26
C TYR A 327 -26.69 15.16 -9.82
N GLY A 328 -26.78 13.94 -9.27
CA GLY A 328 -26.20 13.54 -7.99
C GLY A 328 -26.98 13.98 -6.75
N TYR A 329 -28.19 14.51 -6.90
CA TYR A 329 -29.05 14.86 -5.76
C TYR A 329 -29.68 13.61 -5.14
N THR A 330 -29.84 13.64 -3.81
CA THR A 330 -30.69 12.74 -3.05
C THR A 330 -31.79 13.52 -2.32
N LEU A 331 -32.93 12.86 -2.09
CA LEU A 331 -34.10 13.46 -1.46
C LEU A 331 -34.07 13.19 0.04
N LEU A 332 -33.80 14.22 0.85
CA LEU A 332 -33.72 14.10 2.31
C LEU A 332 -34.95 14.70 3.01
N PRO A 333 -35.41 14.10 4.13
CA PRO A 333 -36.32 14.78 5.05
C PRO A 333 -35.67 16.06 5.60
N HIS A 334 -36.41 17.16 5.57
CA HIS A 334 -35.93 18.50 5.95
C HIS A 334 -36.90 19.13 6.96
N VAL A 335 -36.40 19.38 8.17
CA VAL A 335 -37.08 20.26 9.15
C VAL A 335 -36.71 21.70 8.80
N THR A 336 -37.65 22.43 8.20
CA THR A 336 -37.44 23.84 7.85
C THR A 336 -37.34 24.73 9.10
N ARG A 337 -36.80 25.94 8.94
CA ARG A 337 -36.52 26.89 10.03
C ARG A 337 -37.74 27.31 10.87
N ASN A 338 -38.97 27.12 10.37
CA ASN A 338 -40.22 27.38 11.11
C ASN A 338 -40.82 26.12 11.78
N GLY A 339 -40.13 24.96 11.70
CA GLY A 339 -40.57 23.67 12.24
C GLY A 339 -41.35 22.78 11.26
N ALA A 340 -41.78 23.30 10.10
CA ALA A 340 -42.51 22.51 9.12
C ALA A 340 -41.62 21.40 8.53
N GLN A 341 -42.18 20.18 8.51
CA GLN A 341 -41.56 18.99 7.92
C GLN A 341 -41.80 19.00 6.40
N THR A 342 -40.74 18.82 5.63
CA THR A 342 -40.81 18.71 4.16
C THR A 342 -39.72 17.76 3.65
N TYR A 343 -39.59 17.64 2.34
CA TYR A 343 -38.41 17.05 1.68
C TYR A 343 -37.64 18.12 0.92
N SER A 344 -36.34 17.90 0.71
CA SER A 344 -35.49 18.81 -0.06
C SER A 344 -34.36 18.05 -0.74
N TRP A 345 -33.89 18.58 -1.87
CA TRP A 345 -32.74 18.05 -2.58
C TRP A 345 -31.45 18.43 -1.86
N TYR A 346 -30.57 17.46 -1.68
CA TYR A 346 -29.22 17.68 -1.19
C TYR A 346 -28.20 16.89 -2.02
N ARG A 347 -27.03 17.45 -2.24
CA ARG A 347 -25.81 16.74 -2.65
C ARG A 347 -24.58 17.30 -1.92
N GLY A 348 -23.56 16.45 -1.79
CA GLY A 348 -22.23 16.87 -1.34
C GLY A 348 -21.43 17.58 -2.45
N PRO A 349 -20.14 17.83 -2.23
CA PRO A 349 -19.24 18.40 -3.25
C PRO A 349 -18.94 17.42 -4.40
N PHE A 350 -19.23 16.13 -4.23
CA PHE A 350 -18.96 15.09 -5.22
C PHE A 350 -20.13 14.95 -6.19
N ASN A 351 -19.97 15.45 -7.41
CA ASN A 351 -21.00 15.50 -8.44
C ASN A 351 -20.71 14.47 -9.55
N PRO A 352 -21.67 13.65 -9.98
CA PRO A 352 -21.48 12.73 -11.11
C PRO A 352 -21.22 13.45 -12.44
N ASN A 353 -21.55 14.74 -12.59
CA ASN A 353 -21.32 15.52 -13.82
C ASN A 353 -20.33 16.65 -13.59
N PHE A 354 -19.59 17.03 -14.63
CA PHE A 354 -18.81 18.26 -14.61
C PHE A 354 -19.74 19.49 -14.53
N LEU A 355 -19.49 20.36 -13.54
CA LEU A 355 -20.04 21.71 -13.52
C LEU A 355 -18.89 22.73 -13.65
N PRO A 356 -18.93 23.66 -14.61
CA PRO A 356 -17.96 24.73 -14.69
C PRO A 356 -18.15 25.68 -13.49
N ALA A 357 -17.05 26.02 -12.82
CA ALA A 357 -17.06 26.98 -11.73
C ALA A 357 -17.62 28.33 -12.17
N ASN A 358 -18.45 28.97 -11.34
CA ASN A 358 -19.02 30.26 -11.68
C ASN A 358 -17.92 31.34 -11.78
N PRO A 359 -17.76 32.02 -12.94
CA PRO A 359 -16.74 33.06 -13.14
C PRO A 359 -16.99 34.32 -12.29
N LYS A 360 -18.16 34.44 -11.64
CA LYS A 360 -18.43 35.46 -10.63
C LYS A 360 -18.59 34.79 -9.26
N THR A 361 -17.67 35.10 -8.36
CA THR A 361 -17.72 34.68 -6.96
C THR A 361 -18.96 35.23 -6.26
N LYS A 362 -19.77 34.34 -5.71
CA LYS A 362 -21.10 34.60 -5.13
C LYS A 362 -21.05 34.48 -3.61
N VAL A 363 -20.82 35.62 -2.95
CA VAL A 363 -20.85 35.69 -1.48
C VAL A 363 -22.28 35.75 -0.97
N TYR A 364 -22.66 34.72 -0.22
CA TYR A 364 -23.92 34.65 0.53
C TYR A 364 -23.75 35.30 1.91
N LYS A 365 -24.71 36.13 2.31
CA LYS A 365 -24.79 36.79 3.63
C LYS A 365 -25.41 35.89 4.69
N THR A 366 -26.30 34.98 4.28
CA THR A 366 -26.97 33.98 5.12
C THR A 366 -27.12 32.66 4.35
N ALA A 367 -27.30 31.56 5.08
CA ALA A 367 -27.63 30.26 4.48
C ALA A 367 -28.94 30.33 3.65
N ASP A 368 -29.93 31.11 4.09
CA ASP A 368 -31.22 31.25 3.40
C ASP A 368 -31.07 31.89 2.00
N GLU A 369 -30.03 32.71 1.76
CA GLU A 369 -29.69 33.30 0.45
C GLU A 369 -29.07 32.27 -0.54
N ALA A 370 -28.67 31.10 -0.03
CA ALA A 370 -28.06 30.01 -0.80
C ALA A 370 -29.04 28.89 -1.20
N LEU A 371 -30.29 28.96 -0.74
CA LEU A 371 -31.36 28.06 -1.18
C LEU A 371 -31.65 28.26 -2.68
N ARG A 372 -31.80 27.17 -3.43
CA ARG A 372 -32.18 27.18 -4.86
C ARG A 372 -33.52 26.45 -5.01
N PHE A 373 -34.54 27.08 -5.61
CA PHE A 373 -35.82 26.41 -5.85
C PHE A 373 -35.81 25.75 -7.24
N ASP A 374 -36.10 24.45 -7.31
CA ASP A 374 -36.29 23.76 -8.59
C ASP A 374 -37.75 23.80 -9.01
N HIS A 375 -38.02 24.54 -10.09
CA HIS A 375 -39.34 24.67 -10.68
C HIS A 375 -39.83 23.39 -11.39
N LEU A 376 -38.95 22.40 -11.66
CA LEU A 376 -39.33 21.15 -12.33
C LEU A 376 -39.89 20.12 -11.34
N THR A 377 -39.29 19.98 -10.16
CA THR A 377 -39.76 19.06 -9.10
C THR A 377 -40.57 19.74 -8.00
N GLY A 378 -40.57 21.07 -7.93
CA GLY A 378 -41.26 21.85 -6.90
C GLY A 378 -40.58 21.84 -5.54
N LEU A 379 -39.33 21.38 -5.48
CA LEU A 379 -38.54 21.18 -4.26
C LEU A 379 -37.40 22.20 -4.14
N VAL A 380 -36.91 22.39 -2.92
CA VAL A 380 -35.74 23.24 -2.65
C VAL A 380 -34.48 22.40 -2.65
N ASP A 381 -33.46 22.82 -3.40
CA ASP A 381 -32.07 22.44 -3.21
C ASP A 381 -31.48 23.23 -2.03
N ILE A 382 -31.05 22.48 -1.01
CA ILE A 382 -30.46 23.00 0.23
C ILE A 382 -28.94 22.83 0.27
N SER A 383 -28.31 22.26 -0.77
CA SER A 383 -26.90 21.84 -0.76
C SER A 383 -25.94 22.98 -0.39
N TYR A 384 -26.09 24.12 -1.07
CA TYR A 384 -25.24 25.31 -0.86
C TYR A 384 -25.53 26.01 0.48
N ALA A 385 -26.79 26.01 0.93
CA ALA A 385 -27.17 26.55 2.24
C ALA A 385 -26.59 25.72 3.39
N ALA A 386 -26.63 24.40 3.26
CA ALA A 386 -26.04 23.46 4.21
C ALA A 386 -24.50 23.54 4.21
N ALA A 387 -23.86 23.67 3.05
CA ALA A 387 -22.41 23.89 2.95
C ALA A 387 -21.98 25.19 3.64
N TRP A 388 -22.64 26.32 3.34
CA TRP A 388 -22.36 27.61 3.98
C TRP A 388 -22.57 27.56 5.51
N GLN A 389 -23.66 26.95 5.97
CA GLN A 389 -23.93 26.85 7.40
C GLN A 389 -22.92 25.90 8.09
N LEU A 390 -22.49 24.82 7.44
CA LEU A 390 -21.44 23.93 7.95
C LEU A 390 -20.11 24.69 8.09
N GLY A 391 -19.66 25.40 7.05
CA GLY A 391 -18.39 26.13 7.07
C GLY A 391 -18.35 27.17 8.18
N ARG A 392 -19.47 27.87 8.39
CA ARG A 392 -19.65 28.80 9.51
C ARG A 392 -19.56 28.10 10.87
N LEU A 393 -20.16 26.92 11.03
CA LEU A 393 -20.10 26.14 12.27
C LEU A 393 -18.70 25.59 12.55
N LEU A 394 -17.99 25.09 11.53
CA LEU A 394 -16.60 24.65 11.64
C LEU A 394 -15.68 25.80 12.06
N ALA A 395 -15.82 26.96 11.43
CA ALA A 395 -15.03 28.15 11.77
C ALA A 395 -15.38 28.75 13.15
N LEU A 396 -16.62 28.58 13.63
CA LEU A 396 -17.01 28.97 14.99
C LEU A 396 -16.45 28.02 16.06
N LYS A 397 -16.27 26.73 15.71
CA LYS A 397 -15.65 25.72 16.57
C LYS A 397 -14.14 25.96 16.77
N ASP A 398 -13.46 26.51 15.77
CA ASP A 398 -12.03 26.80 15.83
C ASP A 398 -11.74 28.21 16.39
N LYS A 399 -11.42 28.27 17.68
CA LYS A 399 -11.05 29.52 18.38
C LYS A 399 -9.80 30.19 17.78
N THR A 400 -8.85 29.41 17.27
CA THR A 400 -7.55 29.89 16.78
C THR A 400 -7.75 30.58 15.43
N PHE A 401 -8.43 29.92 14.50
CA PHE A 401 -8.84 30.47 13.21
C PHE A 401 -9.70 31.73 13.39
N ASN A 402 -10.75 31.67 14.21
CA ASN A 402 -11.66 32.80 14.44
C ASN A 402 -10.90 34.03 15.02
N THR A 403 -9.99 33.82 15.97
CA THR A 403 -9.17 34.90 16.53
C THR A 403 -8.23 35.51 15.47
N ALA A 404 -7.58 34.68 14.65
CA ALA A 404 -6.70 35.15 13.58
C ALA A 404 -7.48 35.94 12.51
N LEU A 405 -8.62 35.41 12.05
CA LEU A 405 -9.50 36.04 11.06
C LEU A 405 -10.03 37.40 11.54
N TYR A 406 -10.44 37.49 12.80
CA TYR A 406 -10.87 38.76 13.40
C TYR A 406 -9.74 39.78 13.46
N GLN A 407 -8.55 39.40 13.93
CA GLN A 407 -7.41 40.33 14.02
C GLN A 407 -6.92 40.80 12.64
N TRP A 408 -6.81 39.90 11.66
CA TRP A 408 -6.41 40.25 10.30
C TRP A 408 -7.41 41.23 9.65
N LYS A 409 -8.72 40.97 9.74
CA LYS A 409 -9.76 41.89 9.21
C LYS A 409 -9.82 43.23 9.95
N LEU A 410 -9.54 43.24 11.27
CA LEU A 410 -9.43 44.47 12.05
C LEU A 410 -8.19 45.30 11.65
N GLN A 411 -7.06 44.63 11.38
CA GLN A 411 -5.84 45.27 10.87
C GLN A 411 -6.04 45.82 9.46
N GLY A 412 -6.71 45.07 8.56
CA GLY A 412 -7.10 45.54 7.22
C GLY A 412 -7.94 46.81 7.27
N LYS A 413 -9.03 46.83 8.06
CA LYS A 413 -9.86 48.04 8.26
C LYS A 413 -9.05 49.22 8.82
N ARG A 414 -8.18 48.99 9.81
CA ARG A 414 -7.28 50.03 10.35
C ARG A 414 -6.30 50.58 9.30
N LYS A 415 -5.79 49.73 8.41
CA LYS A 415 -4.92 50.12 7.29
C LYS A 415 -5.68 51.01 6.30
N VAL A 416 -6.87 50.61 5.86
CA VAL A 416 -7.72 51.41 4.94
C VAL A 416 -8.05 52.78 5.55
N VAL A 417 -8.50 52.82 6.81
CA VAL A 417 -8.81 54.09 7.50
C VAL A 417 -7.57 54.97 7.67
N LYS A 418 -6.40 54.40 7.96
CA LYS A 418 -5.13 55.15 8.04
C LYS A 418 -4.73 55.73 6.69
N THR A 419 -4.82 54.95 5.61
CA THR A 419 -4.54 55.42 4.24
C THR A 419 -5.51 56.53 3.84
N ALA A 420 -6.80 56.38 4.15
CA ALA A 420 -7.81 57.39 3.86
C ALA A 420 -7.57 58.71 4.60
N ALA A 421 -7.26 58.65 5.90
CA ALA A 421 -6.86 59.83 6.67
C ALA A 421 -5.60 60.48 6.10
N MET A 422 -4.60 59.69 5.67
CA MET A 422 -3.38 60.21 5.05
C MET A 422 -3.64 60.90 3.70
N GLN A 423 -4.56 60.38 2.87
CA GLN A 423 -4.97 60.99 1.59
C GLN A 423 -5.83 62.24 1.79
N GLN A 424 -6.76 62.23 2.75
CA GLN A 424 -7.51 63.44 3.13
C GLN A 424 -6.55 64.55 3.62
N ILE A 425 -5.54 64.18 4.41
CA ILE A 425 -4.53 65.13 4.92
C ILE A 425 -3.59 65.63 3.82
N SER A 426 -3.15 64.82 2.86
CA SER A 426 -2.34 65.32 1.73
C SER A 426 -3.07 66.41 0.95
N ASN A 427 -4.40 66.28 0.80
CA ASN A 427 -5.24 67.24 0.09
C ASN A 427 -5.45 68.57 0.84
N LEU A 428 -4.96 68.71 2.08
CA LEU A 428 -4.99 69.96 2.85
C LEU A 428 -3.72 70.81 2.66
N PHE A 429 -2.64 70.25 2.12
CA PHE A 429 -1.41 70.99 1.83
C PHE A 429 -1.48 71.68 0.45
N PRO A 430 -0.79 72.82 0.25
CA PRO A 430 -0.62 73.40 -1.09
C PRO A 430 0.09 72.42 -2.04
N ALA A 431 -0.27 72.43 -3.32
CA ALA A 431 0.32 71.52 -4.33
C ALA A 431 1.84 71.67 -4.48
N GLU A 432 2.39 72.85 -4.17
CA GLU A 432 3.84 73.10 -4.10
C GLU A 432 4.56 72.25 -3.04
N PHE A 433 3.84 71.58 -2.13
CA PHE A 433 4.38 70.72 -1.07
C PHE A 433 3.93 69.25 -1.14
N SER A 434 3.10 68.84 -2.11
CA SER A 434 2.67 67.44 -2.23
C SER A 434 3.73 66.52 -2.83
N ASP A 435 4.62 67.06 -3.66
CA ASP A 435 5.38 66.26 -4.64
C ASP A 435 6.85 66.01 -4.23
N GLU A 436 7.42 66.79 -3.31
CA GLU A 436 8.86 66.72 -2.96
C GLU A 436 9.22 65.76 -1.81
N LEU A 437 8.26 65.13 -1.12
CA LEU A 437 8.52 64.40 0.14
C LEU A 437 8.18 62.90 0.10
N PRO A 438 9.03 62.01 0.65
CA PRO A 438 8.89 60.57 0.52
C PRO A 438 7.70 59.99 1.30
N ALA A 439 7.12 58.92 0.74
CA ALA A 439 5.90 58.27 1.24
C ALA A 439 6.01 57.68 2.67
N THR A 440 7.21 57.55 3.22
CA THR A 440 7.49 56.98 4.55
C THR A 440 7.44 58.00 5.70
N ALA A 441 7.45 59.31 5.42
CA ALA A 441 7.45 60.35 6.45
C ALA A 441 6.17 60.32 7.32
N THR A 442 6.30 60.47 8.64
CA THR A 442 5.13 60.48 9.53
C THR A 442 4.33 61.77 9.39
N LEU A 443 3.09 61.79 9.89
CA LEU A 443 2.27 63.01 9.92
C LEU A 443 2.96 64.13 10.70
N GLU A 444 3.64 63.79 11.80
CA GLU A 444 4.36 64.75 12.63
C GLU A 444 5.55 65.36 11.89
N ASP A 445 6.29 64.57 11.11
CA ASP A 445 7.40 65.06 10.29
C ASP A 445 6.90 65.98 9.17
N LYS A 446 5.78 65.62 8.52
CA LYS A 446 5.14 66.44 7.48
C LYS A 446 4.68 67.79 8.04
N MET A 447 4.05 67.78 9.22
CA MET A 447 3.64 69.02 9.89
C MET A 447 4.85 69.87 10.35
N LYS A 448 5.91 69.25 10.89
CA LYS A 448 7.15 69.95 11.26
C LYS A 448 7.83 70.59 10.05
N GLY A 449 7.95 69.86 8.94
CA GLY A 449 8.54 70.36 7.70
C GLY A 449 7.78 71.58 7.15
N PHE A 450 6.46 71.46 7.05
CA PHE A 450 5.59 72.56 6.64
C PHE A 450 5.73 73.79 7.56
N LEU A 451 5.60 73.62 8.88
CA LEU A 451 5.69 74.73 9.84
C LEU A 451 7.09 75.38 9.86
N ALA A 452 8.16 74.59 9.73
CA ALA A 452 9.53 75.11 9.71
C ALA A 452 9.85 75.88 8.42
N SER A 453 9.40 75.40 7.26
CA SER A 453 9.47 76.17 6.01
C SER A 453 8.68 77.49 6.14
N TRP A 454 7.45 77.41 6.63
CA TRP A 454 6.53 78.54 6.61
C TRP A 454 6.90 79.65 7.61
N TYR A 455 7.40 79.29 8.80
CA TYR A 455 7.96 80.24 9.78
C TYR A 455 9.11 81.08 9.18
N ASN A 456 9.94 80.48 8.33
CA ASN A 456 11.05 81.16 7.67
C ASN A 456 10.62 82.07 6.50
N MET A 457 9.34 82.03 6.08
CA MET A 457 8.81 82.82 4.95
C MET A 457 7.97 84.04 5.36
N GLY A 458 7.64 84.20 6.64
CA GLY A 458 7.16 85.47 7.22
C GLY A 458 5.80 86.02 6.76
N ASN A 459 4.98 85.23 6.07
CA ASN A 459 3.65 85.64 5.59
C ASN A 459 2.54 85.35 6.61
N GLU A 460 1.36 85.96 6.45
CA GLU A 460 0.13 85.57 7.18
C GLU A 460 -0.68 84.50 6.41
N PHE A 461 -1.31 83.56 7.13
CA PHE A 461 -2.12 82.51 6.51
C PHE A 461 -3.60 82.89 6.47
N ASN A 462 -4.09 83.33 5.31
CA ASN A 462 -5.48 83.73 5.14
C ASN A 462 -6.19 82.90 4.05
N LYS A 463 -6.26 81.57 4.27
CA LYS A 463 -7.16 80.66 3.53
C LYS A 463 -8.23 80.11 4.48
N THR A 464 -9.49 80.26 4.08
CA THR A 464 -10.62 79.60 4.75
C THR A 464 -10.44 78.07 4.68
N PRO A 465 -10.55 77.33 5.80
CA PRO A 465 -10.54 75.87 5.76
C PRO A 465 -11.67 75.34 4.89
N VAL A 466 -11.39 74.31 4.08
CA VAL A 466 -12.45 73.54 3.42
C VAL A 466 -13.25 72.85 4.53
N PRO A 467 -14.58 73.05 4.62
CA PRO A 467 -15.36 72.53 5.74
C PRO A 467 -15.40 71.00 5.71
N PHE A 468 -15.17 70.38 6.87
CA PHE A 468 -15.31 68.93 7.05
C PHE A 468 -16.76 68.51 6.80
N SER A 469 -17.01 67.75 5.73
CA SER A 469 -18.27 67.04 5.61
C SER A 469 -18.25 65.81 6.52
N ASN A 470 -18.96 65.92 7.63
CA ASN A 470 -19.23 64.79 8.53
C ASN A 470 -20.45 63.97 8.06
N ALA A 471 -20.91 64.15 6.81
CA ALA A 471 -22.03 63.40 6.25
C ALA A 471 -21.64 61.92 6.05
N PRO A 472 -22.40 60.95 6.58
CA PRO A 472 -22.07 59.53 6.46
C PRO A 472 -21.90 59.05 5.02
N ASN A 473 -22.68 59.61 4.09
CA ASN A 473 -22.64 59.26 2.67
C ASN A 473 -21.32 59.65 2.01
N ASP A 474 -20.81 60.86 2.29
CA ASP A 474 -19.56 61.35 1.71
C ASP A 474 -18.37 60.54 2.24
N ILE A 475 -18.39 60.20 3.53
CA ILE A 475 -17.41 59.32 4.17
C ILE A 475 -17.46 57.91 3.56
N GLN A 476 -18.65 57.34 3.34
CA GLN A 476 -18.78 56.06 2.64
C GLN A 476 -18.27 56.13 1.19
N GLN A 477 -18.61 57.19 0.43
CA GLN A 477 -18.19 57.31 -0.96
C GLN A 477 -16.67 57.46 -1.08
N GLN A 478 -16.03 58.20 -0.16
CA GLN A 478 -14.56 58.28 -0.08
C GLN A 478 -13.93 56.94 0.33
N LEU A 479 -14.45 56.25 1.34
CA LEU A 479 -13.98 54.91 1.73
C LEU A 479 -14.10 53.90 0.58
N ASN A 480 -15.20 53.92 -0.18
CA ASN A 480 -15.42 53.04 -1.32
C ASN A 480 -14.44 53.32 -2.47
N ASN A 481 -14.13 54.59 -2.75
CA ASN A 481 -13.12 54.95 -3.75
C ASN A 481 -11.73 54.44 -3.37
N ILE A 482 -11.40 54.43 -2.07
CA ILE A 482 -10.08 54.03 -1.54
C ILE A 482 -9.97 52.49 -1.42
N ALA A 483 -11.07 51.81 -1.11
CA ALA A 483 -11.16 50.35 -1.25
C ALA A 483 -11.05 49.92 -2.73
N GLY A 484 -11.70 50.66 -3.64
CA GLY A 484 -11.62 50.45 -5.08
C GLY A 484 -10.24 50.69 -5.69
N SER A 485 -9.40 51.53 -5.10
CA SER A 485 -8.03 51.84 -5.59
C SER A 485 -6.98 50.77 -5.24
N GLY A 486 -7.37 49.50 -5.09
CA GLY A 486 -6.44 48.36 -5.01
C GLY A 486 -5.43 48.40 -3.86
N GLY A 487 -5.79 49.01 -2.73
CA GLY A 487 -4.89 49.46 -1.66
C GLY A 487 -4.19 48.38 -0.81
N ALA A 488 -3.44 47.48 -1.45
CA ALA A 488 -2.55 46.48 -0.86
C ALA A 488 -3.20 45.64 0.28
N MET A 489 -3.82 44.52 -0.09
CA MET A 489 -4.30 43.49 0.83
C MET A 489 -3.25 43.22 1.92
N HIS A 490 -3.66 43.25 3.19
CA HIS A 490 -2.74 43.01 4.31
C HIS A 490 -2.32 41.55 4.31
N GLU A 491 -1.04 41.27 4.54
CA GLU A 491 -0.47 39.92 4.50
C GLU A 491 -1.28 38.98 5.40
N ILE A 492 -1.69 37.84 4.85
CA ILE A 492 -2.74 37.02 5.44
C ILE A 492 -2.07 35.94 6.30
N PRO A 493 -2.32 35.90 7.63
CA PRO A 493 -1.64 34.96 8.52
C PRO A 493 -1.73 33.50 8.08
N GLN A 494 -0.63 32.76 8.25
CA GLN A 494 -0.56 31.34 7.87
C GLN A 494 -1.62 30.47 8.59
N THR A 495 -2.05 30.86 9.79
CA THR A 495 -3.18 30.22 10.49
C THR A 495 -4.50 30.27 9.68
N ILE A 496 -4.67 31.28 8.82
CA ILE A 496 -5.83 31.43 7.91
C ILE A 496 -5.60 30.66 6.61
N THR A 497 -4.37 30.68 6.05
CA THR A 497 -4.02 29.86 4.86
C THR A 497 -4.22 28.39 5.13
N ASP A 498 -3.68 27.91 6.26
CA ASP A 498 -3.68 26.50 6.64
C ASP A 498 -5.11 25.98 6.81
N TRP A 499 -5.92 26.73 7.54
CA TRP A 499 -7.27 26.31 7.90
C TRP A 499 -8.21 26.32 6.68
N LEU A 500 -8.13 27.35 5.83
CA LEU A 500 -8.94 27.42 4.60
C LEU A 500 -8.45 26.43 3.53
N GLY A 501 -7.14 26.20 3.43
CA GLY A 501 -6.56 25.17 2.55
C GLY A 501 -7.02 23.76 2.92
N LYS A 502 -7.00 23.42 4.21
CA LYS A 502 -7.55 22.15 4.72
C LYS A 502 -9.05 22.00 4.44
N LEU A 503 -9.82 23.07 4.65
CA LEU A 503 -11.26 23.04 4.39
C LEU A 503 -11.58 22.93 2.88
N PHE A 504 -10.77 23.54 2.01
CA PHE A 504 -10.83 23.36 0.55
C PHE A 504 -10.53 21.90 0.14
N LEU A 505 -9.55 21.26 0.79
CA LEU A 505 -9.25 19.83 0.64
C LEU A 505 -10.29 18.91 1.34
N LEU A 506 -11.39 19.44 1.86
CA LEU A 506 -12.45 18.72 2.57
C LEU A 506 -11.93 17.95 3.81
N GLU A 507 -10.86 18.42 4.47
CA GLU A 507 -10.47 17.97 5.80
C GLU A 507 -11.45 18.48 6.86
N GLY A 508 -11.79 17.64 7.84
CA GLY A 508 -12.71 18.00 8.93
C GLY A 508 -14.18 18.17 8.54
N VAL A 509 -14.52 18.06 7.24
CA VAL A 509 -15.91 18.00 6.74
C VAL A 509 -16.52 16.65 7.14
N PRO A 510 -17.64 16.62 7.89
CA PRO A 510 -18.23 15.35 8.32
C PRO A 510 -18.75 14.51 7.15
N VAL A 511 -18.51 13.19 7.18
CA VAL A 511 -18.79 12.28 6.06
C VAL A 511 -20.25 12.34 5.59
N ASN A 512 -21.22 12.58 6.47
CA ASN A 512 -22.64 12.70 6.11
C ASN A 512 -22.99 13.96 5.27
N TYR A 513 -22.09 14.94 5.16
CA TYR A 513 -22.21 16.04 4.20
C TYR A 513 -21.56 15.70 2.85
N LEU A 514 -20.58 14.80 2.85
CA LEU A 514 -19.86 14.33 1.65
C LEU A 514 -20.63 13.22 0.92
N ILE A 515 -21.11 12.24 1.67
CA ILE A 515 -21.87 11.07 1.25
C ILE A 515 -23.21 11.11 2.03
N PRO A 516 -24.25 11.78 1.50
CA PRO A 516 -25.48 12.03 2.25
C PRO A 516 -26.39 10.80 2.42
N HIS A 517 -26.12 9.72 1.70
CA HIS A 517 -26.86 8.47 1.81
C HIS A 517 -25.95 7.29 1.47
N GLU A 518 -26.13 6.14 2.12
CA GLU A 518 -25.28 4.96 1.91
C GLU A 518 -25.31 4.46 0.45
N GLN A 519 -26.44 4.62 -0.23
CA GLN A 519 -26.68 4.00 -1.54
C GLN A 519 -25.90 4.62 -2.73
N TYR A 520 -25.12 5.69 -2.52
CA TYR A 520 -24.24 6.25 -3.56
C TYR A 520 -23.13 5.28 -4.02
N LEU A 521 -22.83 4.22 -3.25
CA LEU A 521 -21.76 3.23 -3.54
C LEU A 521 -22.21 1.77 -3.44
N ILE A 522 -23.53 1.51 -3.32
CA ILE A 522 -24.01 0.23 -2.74
C ILE A 522 -25.05 -0.49 -3.61
N SER A 523 -25.67 0.13 -4.62
CA SER A 523 -26.63 -0.56 -5.51
C SER A 523 -26.51 -0.17 -6.98
N ARG A 524 -27.08 -1.00 -7.86
CA ARG A 524 -27.49 -0.67 -9.24
C ARG A 524 -29.01 -0.85 -9.39
N GLU A 525 -29.56 -0.46 -10.53
CA GLU A 525 -30.88 -0.94 -10.96
C GLU A 525 -30.97 -2.48 -10.87
N GLY A 526 -32.15 -2.99 -10.48
CA GLY A 526 -32.37 -4.41 -10.17
C GLY A 526 -32.14 -4.79 -8.69
N GLY A 527 -31.58 -3.91 -7.86
CA GLY A 527 -31.54 -4.09 -6.40
C GLY A 527 -30.40 -4.95 -5.85
N THR A 528 -29.51 -5.45 -6.72
CA THR A 528 -28.30 -6.17 -6.29
C THR A 528 -27.30 -5.23 -5.61
N ILE A 529 -26.82 -5.61 -4.42
CA ILE A 529 -25.73 -4.91 -3.75
C ILE A 529 -24.40 -5.33 -4.37
N LEU A 530 -23.69 -4.38 -4.98
CA LEU A 530 -22.30 -4.57 -5.40
C LEU A 530 -21.36 -4.15 -4.26
N LYS A 531 -20.42 -5.02 -3.91
CA LYS A 531 -19.31 -4.73 -2.99
C LYS A 531 -18.04 -4.27 -3.71
N GLU A 532 -17.99 -4.43 -5.03
CA GLU A 532 -16.85 -4.11 -5.90
C GLU A 532 -17.28 -3.04 -6.92
N ALA A 533 -16.99 -1.77 -6.65
CA ALA A 533 -17.48 -0.63 -7.42
C ALA A 533 -16.52 0.57 -7.37
N VAL A 534 -16.52 1.37 -8.44
CA VAL A 534 -15.76 2.64 -8.54
C VAL A 534 -16.74 3.76 -8.88
N GLY A 535 -17.02 4.63 -7.91
CA GLY A 535 -17.92 5.78 -8.07
C GLY A 535 -17.16 7.05 -8.45
N THR A 536 -17.23 7.47 -9.72
CA THR A 536 -16.49 8.62 -10.26
C THR A 536 -17.22 9.95 -10.09
N PHE A 537 -16.48 11.03 -9.84
CA PHE A 537 -17.04 12.37 -9.63
C PHE A 537 -16.13 13.51 -10.08
N TYR A 538 -16.77 14.67 -10.25
CA TYR A 538 -16.18 16.00 -10.33
C TYR A 538 -16.47 16.75 -9.01
N ILE A 539 -15.63 17.73 -8.66
CA ILE A 539 -15.91 18.65 -7.56
C ILE A 539 -16.88 19.76 -8.00
N ASP A 540 -17.94 19.96 -7.23
CA ASP A 540 -18.81 21.13 -7.30
C ASP A 540 -18.12 22.33 -6.63
N TYR A 541 -17.49 23.18 -7.45
CA TYR A 541 -16.80 24.39 -6.99
C TYR A 541 -17.75 25.41 -6.31
N ASP A 542 -19.02 25.51 -6.71
CA ASP A 542 -20.01 26.37 -6.04
C ASP A 542 -20.26 25.87 -4.60
N TRP A 543 -20.16 24.55 -4.34
CA TRP A 543 -20.36 23.95 -3.02
C TRP A 543 -19.17 24.25 -2.09
N ILE A 544 -17.93 24.13 -2.60
CA ILE A 544 -16.73 24.52 -1.85
C ILE A 544 -16.69 26.03 -1.62
N GLU A 545 -17.10 26.84 -2.60
CA GLU A 545 -17.24 28.29 -2.44
C GLU A 545 -18.27 28.65 -1.35
N ALA A 546 -19.42 27.97 -1.32
CA ALA A 546 -20.42 28.16 -0.27
C ALA A 546 -19.85 27.81 1.12
N LEU A 547 -19.14 26.68 1.24
CA LEU A 547 -18.47 26.24 2.47
C LEU A 547 -17.45 27.27 2.98
N LEU A 548 -16.53 27.71 2.11
CA LEU A 548 -15.49 28.69 2.46
C LEU A 548 -16.08 30.08 2.75
N GLY A 549 -17.10 30.51 1.99
CA GLY A 549 -17.84 31.74 2.25
C GLY A 549 -18.58 31.71 3.59
N GLY A 550 -19.09 30.54 3.97
CA GLY A 550 -19.64 30.24 5.29
C GLY A 550 -18.62 30.45 6.41
N ALA A 551 -17.43 29.89 6.29
CA ALA A 551 -16.35 30.08 7.26
C ALA A 551 -15.93 31.55 7.40
N LEU A 552 -15.81 32.27 6.27
CA LEU A 552 -15.46 33.69 6.22
C LEU A 552 -16.59 34.63 6.70
N SER A 553 -17.83 34.14 6.85
CA SER A 553 -19.00 34.93 7.23
C SER A 553 -18.98 35.43 8.70
N ILE A 554 -18.19 34.81 9.57
CA ILE A 554 -18.10 35.16 11.00
C ILE A 554 -17.74 36.65 11.20
N VAL A 555 -16.91 37.18 10.30
CA VAL A 555 -16.51 38.60 10.28
C VAL A 555 -16.74 39.14 8.87
N ALA A 556 -17.96 39.60 8.60
CA ALA A 556 -18.37 40.09 7.28
C ALA A 556 -17.59 41.34 6.85
N THR A 557 -16.88 41.22 5.72
CA THR A 557 -16.15 42.30 5.03
C THR A 557 -16.04 41.98 3.54
N GLU A 558 -15.79 43.00 2.71
CA GLU A 558 -15.62 42.84 1.26
C GLU A 558 -14.36 42.03 0.90
N ASP A 559 -13.34 42.03 1.77
CA ASP A 559 -12.10 41.23 1.64
C ASP A 559 -12.37 39.72 1.47
N SER A 560 -13.54 39.22 1.92
CA SER A 560 -13.95 37.83 1.72
C SER A 560 -14.04 37.45 0.23
N VAL A 561 -14.39 38.39 -0.67
CA VAL A 561 -14.44 38.13 -2.11
C VAL A 561 -13.05 37.85 -2.66
N ALA A 562 -12.04 38.63 -2.24
CA ALA A 562 -10.66 38.46 -2.67
C ALA A 562 -10.08 37.13 -2.18
N LEU A 563 -10.31 36.77 -0.91
CA LEU A 563 -9.91 35.46 -0.38
C LEU A 563 -10.55 34.29 -1.14
N LEU A 564 -11.85 34.38 -1.45
CA LEU A 564 -12.55 33.31 -2.19
C LEU A 564 -12.02 33.17 -3.62
N ASN A 565 -11.61 34.26 -4.28
CA ASN A 565 -10.95 34.19 -5.58
C ASN A 565 -9.58 33.48 -5.49
N MET A 566 -8.75 33.84 -4.49
CA MET A 566 -7.43 33.22 -4.25
C MET A 566 -7.51 31.75 -3.79
N LEU A 567 -8.67 31.32 -3.29
CA LEU A 567 -8.95 29.91 -2.97
C LEU A 567 -9.47 29.15 -4.20
N LYS A 568 -10.19 29.80 -5.13
CA LYS A 568 -10.67 29.20 -6.39
C LYS A 568 -9.55 28.85 -7.36
N ASP A 569 -8.54 29.72 -7.49
CA ASP A 569 -7.39 29.48 -8.37
C ASP A 569 -6.26 28.66 -7.69
N GLY A 570 -6.40 28.36 -6.40
CA GLY A 570 -5.45 27.57 -5.61
C GLY A 570 -4.18 28.32 -5.18
N SER A 571 -4.04 29.62 -5.51
CA SER A 571 -2.83 30.42 -5.23
C SER A 571 -2.53 30.62 -3.74
N PHE A 572 -3.40 30.13 -2.86
CA PHE A 572 -3.37 30.33 -1.41
C PHE A 572 -3.16 29.05 -0.60
N LEU A 573 -2.89 27.90 -1.26
CA LEU A 573 -2.46 26.67 -0.58
C LEU A 573 -1.02 26.86 -0.06
N PRO A 574 -0.79 26.85 1.27
CA PRO A 574 0.51 27.20 1.85
C PRO A 574 1.47 26.01 1.81
N GLU A 575 2.78 26.26 1.69
CA GLU A 575 3.79 25.23 1.38
C GLU A 575 3.82 24.06 2.37
N ASN A 576 3.46 24.28 3.64
CA ASN A 576 3.32 23.25 4.68
C ASN A 576 2.13 22.29 4.48
N ILE A 577 1.14 22.65 3.66
CA ILE A 577 0.08 21.75 3.17
C ILE A 577 0.48 21.10 1.84
N MET A 578 1.36 21.73 1.07
CA MET A 578 1.89 21.20 -0.19
C MET A 578 2.88 20.03 -0.03
N VAL A 579 3.08 19.51 1.19
CA VAL A 579 4.00 18.41 1.53
C VAL A 579 3.25 17.29 2.27
N ASN A 580 2.22 16.70 1.64
CA ASN A 580 1.57 15.52 2.20
C ASN A 580 2.36 14.24 1.85
N LYS A 581 3.34 13.90 2.69
CA LYS A 581 4.19 12.70 2.54
C LYS A 581 3.40 11.39 2.46
N ALA A 582 2.18 11.31 3.00
CA ALA A 582 1.35 10.10 2.92
C ALA A 582 0.75 9.87 1.51
N ASN A 583 0.65 10.90 0.68
CA ASN A 583 0.18 10.78 -0.71
C ASN A 583 1.30 10.42 -1.69
N ALA A 584 2.58 10.50 -1.29
CA ALA A 584 3.72 10.36 -2.20
C ALA A 584 3.84 8.96 -2.82
N SER A 585 3.44 7.92 -2.09
CA SER A 585 3.37 6.53 -2.56
C SER A 585 2.31 6.26 -3.64
N PHE A 586 1.49 7.27 -3.99
CA PHE A 586 0.50 7.23 -5.06
C PHE A 586 0.93 8.01 -6.31
N ILE A 587 2.23 8.35 -6.44
CA ILE A 587 2.86 8.75 -7.71
C ILE A 587 4.05 7.81 -7.99
N PRO A 588 4.16 7.21 -9.19
CA PRO A 588 5.26 6.29 -9.49
C PRO A 588 6.62 7.00 -9.45
N GLY A 589 7.56 6.46 -8.66
CA GLY A 589 8.91 7.02 -8.51
C GLY A 589 9.04 8.20 -7.54
N ALA A 590 7.98 8.61 -6.85
CA ALA A 590 8.03 9.70 -5.84
C ALA A 590 8.15 9.18 -4.39
N GLU A 591 8.53 7.91 -4.19
CA GLU A 591 8.45 7.21 -2.90
C GLU A 591 9.51 7.70 -1.90
N GLY A 592 9.14 8.74 -1.15
CA GLY A 592 9.97 9.40 -0.13
C GLY A 592 10.09 10.91 -0.32
N GLU A 593 9.83 11.41 -1.53
CA GLU A 593 9.88 12.84 -1.85
C GLU A 593 8.58 13.59 -1.54
N ALA A 594 8.69 14.90 -1.41
CA ALA A 594 7.55 15.78 -1.21
C ALA A 594 6.84 16.05 -2.56
N VAL A 595 5.74 15.34 -2.82
CA VAL A 595 4.87 15.63 -3.97
C VAL A 595 4.27 17.04 -3.82
N PRO A 596 4.64 18.02 -4.66
CA PRO A 596 4.10 19.35 -4.55
C PRO A 596 2.67 19.38 -5.09
N LEU A 597 1.77 20.03 -4.34
CA LEU A 597 0.49 20.48 -4.90
C LEU A 597 0.76 21.53 -6.01
N PRO A 598 -0.16 21.71 -6.98
CA PRO A 598 0.05 22.67 -8.06
C PRO A 598 -0.07 24.10 -7.51
N LYS A 599 0.86 24.99 -7.90
CA LYS A 599 0.85 26.41 -7.46
C LYS A 599 -0.41 27.19 -7.87
N THR A 600 -1.15 26.69 -8.86
CA THR A 600 -2.51 27.11 -9.19
C THR A 600 -3.29 25.88 -9.67
N ILE A 601 -4.48 25.63 -9.15
CA ILE A 601 -5.38 24.59 -9.67
C ILE A 601 -6.09 25.14 -10.90
N LYS A 602 -5.80 24.59 -12.09
CA LYS A 602 -6.38 25.02 -13.36
C LYS A 602 -7.14 23.86 -14.00
N GLY A 603 -8.44 24.05 -14.22
CA GLY A 603 -9.32 23.07 -14.85
C GLY A 603 -10.13 22.25 -13.84
N HIS A 604 -10.27 20.95 -14.11
CA HIS A 604 -11.12 20.07 -13.32
C HIS A 604 -10.42 19.60 -12.04
N ILE A 605 -11.17 19.42 -10.95
CA ILE A 605 -10.79 18.49 -9.88
C ILE A 605 -11.71 17.28 -10.03
N THR A 606 -11.13 16.10 -10.17
CA THR A 606 -11.86 14.84 -10.32
C THR A 606 -11.39 13.82 -9.30
N GLY A 607 -12.20 12.79 -9.09
CA GLY A 607 -11.85 11.73 -8.18
C GLY A 607 -12.76 10.53 -8.31
N PHE A 608 -12.52 9.56 -7.44
CA PHE A 608 -13.32 8.37 -7.32
C PHE A 608 -13.40 7.90 -5.87
N PHE A 609 -14.51 7.25 -5.55
CA PHE A 609 -14.59 6.32 -4.44
C PHE A 609 -14.36 4.92 -4.96
N LEU A 610 -13.43 4.19 -4.37
CA LEU A 610 -13.33 2.75 -4.50
C LEU A 610 -14.09 2.12 -3.33
N ARG A 611 -15.07 1.29 -3.62
CA ARG A 611 -15.62 0.31 -2.66
C ARG A 611 -15.22 -1.08 -3.13
N SER A 612 -14.36 -1.78 -2.38
CA SER A 612 -13.88 -3.09 -2.81
C SER A 612 -13.22 -3.89 -1.68
N GLN A 613 -13.33 -5.21 -1.75
CA GLN A 613 -12.53 -6.13 -0.95
C GLN A 613 -11.01 -6.00 -1.20
N LEU A 614 -10.60 -5.37 -2.30
CA LEU A 614 -9.20 -4.97 -2.55
C LEU A 614 -8.65 -4.07 -1.43
N VAL A 615 -9.47 -3.15 -0.91
CA VAL A 615 -9.09 -2.20 0.16
C VAL A 615 -8.90 -2.92 1.50
N SER A 616 -9.75 -3.91 1.80
CA SER A 616 -9.68 -4.71 3.04
C SER A 616 -8.63 -5.82 3.00
N GLY A 617 -8.45 -6.47 1.84
CA GLY A 617 -7.66 -7.69 1.69
C GLY A 617 -6.17 -7.47 1.46
N TRP A 618 -5.79 -6.42 0.71
CA TRP A 618 -4.40 -6.18 0.31
C TRP A 618 -3.85 -4.92 0.98
N LYS A 619 -3.15 -5.11 2.10
CA LYS A 619 -2.74 -4.02 3.00
C LYS A 619 -1.49 -3.31 2.47
N GLY A 620 -1.73 -2.37 1.58
CA GLY A 620 -0.68 -1.61 0.88
C GLY A 620 -0.92 -1.50 -0.63
N ILE A 621 -2.09 -1.91 -1.13
CA ILE A 621 -2.49 -1.74 -2.53
C ILE A 621 -2.20 -0.30 -3.02
N LYS A 622 -1.39 -0.20 -4.06
CA LYS A 622 -1.09 1.09 -4.71
C LYS A 622 -2.09 1.30 -5.84
N ILE A 623 -2.77 2.45 -5.84
CA ILE A 623 -3.78 2.80 -6.84
C ILE A 623 -3.35 4.10 -7.49
N PHE A 624 -2.72 3.97 -8.66
CA PHE A 624 -2.26 5.11 -9.45
C PHE A 624 -3.36 5.59 -10.40
N ALA A 625 -3.28 6.86 -10.80
CA ALA A 625 -4.22 7.49 -11.71
C ALA A 625 -3.47 8.14 -12.88
N LYS A 626 -4.06 8.12 -14.08
CA LYS A 626 -3.58 8.80 -15.28
C LYS A 626 -4.59 9.81 -15.81
N ASP A 627 -4.10 10.85 -16.46
CA ASP A 627 -4.90 11.84 -17.17
C ASP A 627 -5.30 11.41 -18.59
N GLU A 628 -6.02 12.28 -19.29
CA GLU A 628 -6.46 12.10 -20.69
C GLU A 628 -5.33 12.14 -21.74
N THR A 629 -4.09 12.47 -21.35
CA THR A 629 -2.89 12.33 -22.19
C THR A 629 -2.18 10.99 -21.98
N GLY A 630 -2.61 10.20 -20.97
CA GLY A 630 -1.94 8.99 -20.52
C GLY A 630 -0.80 9.25 -19.53
N SER A 631 -0.61 10.49 -19.08
CA SER A 631 0.42 10.88 -18.10
C SER A 631 -0.06 10.57 -16.68
N TRP A 632 0.87 10.23 -15.77
CA TRP A 632 0.54 10.01 -14.36
C TRP A 632 0.06 11.29 -13.68
N MET A 633 -0.99 11.21 -12.87
CA MET A 633 -1.56 12.35 -12.14
C MET A 633 -0.55 12.89 -11.11
N GLN A 634 0.05 14.05 -11.40
CA GLN A 634 1.12 14.63 -10.57
C GLN A 634 0.63 15.21 -9.23
N HIS A 635 -0.67 15.31 -9.01
CA HIS A 635 -1.27 16.12 -7.94
C HIS A 635 -2.48 15.45 -7.25
N PRO A 636 -2.25 14.39 -6.44
CA PRO A 636 -3.23 13.84 -5.51
C PRO A 636 -3.54 14.85 -4.40
N LEU A 637 -4.72 15.46 -4.45
CA LEU A 637 -5.17 16.46 -3.48
C LEU A 637 -5.54 15.82 -2.14
N LYS A 638 -6.23 14.68 -2.18
CA LYS A 638 -6.69 13.95 -0.99
C LYS A 638 -6.83 12.46 -1.28
N ILE A 639 -6.24 11.63 -0.42
CA ILE A 639 -6.43 10.17 -0.41
C ILE A 639 -6.77 9.80 1.04
N GLU A 640 -7.95 9.22 1.26
CA GLU A 640 -8.46 8.91 2.60
C GLU A 640 -9.20 7.56 2.60
N ARG A 641 -8.91 6.70 3.58
CA ARG A 641 -9.65 5.45 3.82
C ARG A 641 -10.78 5.74 4.79
N LEU A 642 -12.03 5.59 4.33
CA LEU A 642 -13.24 5.95 5.08
C LEU A 642 -13.84 4.76 5.86
N SER A 643 -13.57 3.54 5.42
CA SER A 643 -13.93 2.29 6.11
C SER A 643 -12.93 1.18 5.76
N ASP A 644 -13.16 -0.04 6.24
CA ASP A 644 -12.35 -1.19 5.81
C ASP A 644 -12.50 -1.50 4.31
N ASP A 645 -13.66 -1.20 3.69
CA ASP A 645 -13.98 -1.47 2.29
C ASP A 645 -13.99 -0.22 1.37
N ILE A 646 -13.95 1.01 1.90
CA ILE A 646 -14.10 2.26 1.13
C ILE A 646 -12.86 3.17 1.22
N GLN A 647 -12.37 3.60 0.06
CA GLN A 647 -11.31 4.59 -0.10
C GLN A 647 -11.76 5.73 -1.03
N LEU A 648 -11.43 6.97 -0.67
CA LEU A 648 -11.65 8.19 -1.43
C LEU A 648 -10.32 8.68 -2.02
N CYS A 649 -10.28 8.96 -3.32
CA CYS A 649 -9.14 9.56 -4.00
C CYS A 649 -9.58 10.78 -4.83
N VAL A 650 -8.90 11.91 -4.67
CA VAL A 650 -9.17 13.21 -5.31
C VAL A 650 -7.89 13.77 -5.93
N PHE A 651 -7.94 14.24 -7.17
CA PHE A 651 -6.79 14.72 -7.93
C PHE A 651 -7.08 16.04 -8.64
N SER A 652 -6.07 16.90 -8.77
CA SER A 652 -6.12 18.07 -9.66
C SER A 652 -5.89 17.62 -11.11
N GLY A 653 -6.84 17.89 -11.99
CA GLY A 653 -6.93 17.39 -13.36
C GLY A 653 -8.10 16.42 -13.55
N LYS A 654 -8.24 15.91 -14.79
CA LYS A 654 -9.23 14.88 -15.16
C LYS A 654 -8.53 13.52 -15.19
N VAL A 655 -8.80 12.65 -14.23
CA VAL A 655 -8.41 11.23 -14.31
C VAL A 655 -9.16 10.57 -15.47
N GLN A 656 -8.53 9.69 -16.24
CA GLN A 656 -9.17 8.86 -17.28
C GLN A 656 -8.94 7.36 -17.09
N GLN A 657 -7.80 6.94 -16.53
CA GLN A 657 -7.47 5.55 -16.26
C GLN A 657 -6.93 5.38 -14.83
N LEU A 658 -7.30 4.28 -14.18
CA LEU A 658 -6.73 3.82 -12.91
C LEU A 658 -5.78 2.65 -13.15
N SER A 659 -4.76 2.50 -12.30
CA SER A 659 -3.84 1.36 -12.29
C SER A 659 -3.73 0.81 -10.87
N PHE A 660 -4.36 -0.33 -10.64
CA PHE A 660 -4.33 -1.08 -9.40
C PHE A 660 -3.12 -1.99 -9.40
N ILE A 661 -2.30 -1.93 -8.36
CA ILE A 661 -1.11 -2.77 -8.21
C ILE A 661 -1.22 -3.54 -6.91
N GLN A 662 -1.23 -4.87 -7.05
CA GLN A 662 -1.12 -5.79 -5.93
C GLN A 662 0.15 -5.45 -5.14
N PRO A 663 0.05 -5.21 -3.82
CA PRO A 663 1.23 -4.90 -3.03
C PRO A 663 2.22 -6.07 -3.12
N PRO A 664 3.52 -5.81 -3.32
CA PRO A 664 4.54 -6.84 -3.26
C PRO A 664 4.78 -7.22 -1.79
N GLU A 665 3.86 -8.00 -1.19
CA GLU A 665 3.93 -8.54 0.19
C GLU A 665 5.01 -9.65 0.33
N GLY A 666 6.07 -9.54 -0.47
CA GLY A 666 7.03 -10.59 -0.79
C GLY A 666 6.94 -10.98 -2.27
N ILE A 667 7.93 -11.76 -2.70
CA ILE A 667 7.93 -12.44 -3.98
C ILE A 667 7.68 -13.93 -3.70
N HIS A 668 6.68 -14.48 -4.36
CA HIS A 668 6.14 -15.81 -4.11
C HIS A 668 6.27 -16.71 -5.34
N PHE A 669 6.09 -18.02 -5.14
CA PHE A 669 6.12 -19.01 -6.23
C PHE A 669 4.75 -19.66 -6.36
N GLY A 670 4.22 -19.72 -7.57
CA GLY A 670 2.88 -20.24 -7.79
C GLY A 670 2.60 -20.51 -9.25
N VAL A 671 1.39 -21.00 -9.49
CA VAL A 671 0.96 -21.56 -10.76
C VAL A 671 -0.35 -20.93 -11.21
N ASP A 672 -0.51 -20.77 -12.51
CA ASP A 672 -1.72 -20.20 -13.09
C ASP A 672 -2.74 -21.34 -13.22
N ALA A 673 -3.93 -21.21 -12.62
CA ALA A 673 -4.96 -22.26 -12.62
C ALA A 673 -6.14 -21.87 -13.52
N GLY A 674 -6.51 -22.75 -14.47
CA GLY A 674 -7.64 -22.52 -15.37
C GLY A 674 -8.29 -23.82 -15.84
N ASN A 675 -9.62 -23.90 -15.77
CA ASN A 675 -10.42 -25.08 -16.18
C ASN A 675 -9.95 -26.43 -15.56
N GLY A 676 -9.40 -26.41 -14.33
CA GLY A 676 -8.86 -27.59 -13.66
C GLY A 676 -7.45 -28.01 -14.12
N ILE A 677 -6.84 -27.26 -15.04
CA ILE A 677 -5.47 -27.43 -15.50
C ILE A 677 -4.58 -26.40 -14.79
N PHE A 678 -3.45 -26.85 -14.26
CA PHE A 678 -2.38 -25.97 -13.77
C PHE A 678 -1.37 -25.72 -14.88
N GLN A 679 -0.97 -24.47 -15.04
CA GLN A 679 0.02 -24.04 -16.04
C GLN A 679 0.96 -22.97 -15.46
N LYS A 680 1.99 -22.60 -16.22
CA LYS A 680 2.78 -21.39 -15.96
C LYS A 680 3.12 -20.68 -17.26
N ALA A 681 2.89 -19.37 -17.32
CA ALA A 681 3.44 -18.51 -18.37
C ALA A 681 4.94 -18.22 -18.12
N LEU A 682 5.78 -18.51 -19.11
CA LEU A 682 7.24 -18.43 -18.97
C LEU A 682 7.79 -17.01 -19.05
N ARG A 683 8.90 -16.76 -18.36
CA ARG A 683 9.62 -15.48 -18.35
C ARG A 683 10.82 -15.46 -19.29
N ASP A 684 11.03 -14.32 -19.95
CA ASP A 684 12.28 -14.03 -20.63
C ASP A 684 13.43 -13.71 -19.64
N LYS A 685 14.64 -13.48 -20.17
CA LYS A 685 15.83 -13.15 -19.36
C LYS A 685 15.78 -11.77 -18.69
N ALA A 686 14.80 -10.93 -19.01
CA ALA A 686 14.56 -9.65 -18.36
C ALA A 686 13.40 -9.71 -17.34
N GLY A 687 12.78 -10.88 -17.16
CA GLY A 687 11.68 -11.12 -16.22
C GLY A 687 10.28 -10.90 -16.79
N ASN A 688 10.16 -10.47 -18.06
CA ASN A 688 8.87 -10.25 -18.71
C ASN A 688 8.15 -11.58 -18.91
N VAL A 689 6.87 -11.65 -18.55
CA VAL A 689 6.03 -12.83 -18.82
C VAL A 689 5.69 -12.86 -20.31
N GLY A 690 6.07 -13.93 -20.99
CA GLY A 690 5.83 -14.16 -22.40
C GLY A 690 4.54 -14.92 -22.69
N GLN A 691 4.25 -15.14 -23.97
CA GLN A 691 3.07 -15.88 -24.45
C GLN A 691 3.24 -17.42 -24.38
N THR A 692 4.43 -17.92 -24.04
CA THR A 692 4.70 -19.36 -23.96
C THR A 692 4.22 -19.90 -22.62
N THR A 693 3.23 -20.79 -22.62
CA THR A 693 2.76 -21.50 -21.42
C THR A 693 3.25 -22.95 -21.37
N VAL A 694 3.41 -23.47 -20.15
CA VAL A 694 3.73 -24.86 -19.84
C VAL A 694 2.64 -25.43 -18.94
N THR A 695 2.00 -26.51 -19.34
CA THR A 695 1.10 -27.28 -18.46
C THR A 695 1.92 -28.04 -17.41
N LEU A 696 1.50 -27.98 -16.16
CA LEU A 696 2.23 -28.56 -15.03
C LEU A 696 1.57 -29.86 -14.57
N SER A 697 2.37 -30.90 -14.39
CA SER A 697 1.89 -32.17 -13.81
C SER A 697 1.71 -32.03 -12.29
N VAL A 698 0.45 -31.99 -11.85
CA VAL A 698 0.05 -31.89 -10.44
C VAL A 698 -0.77 -33.13 -10.06
N ASN A 699 -0.40 -33.79 -8.95
CA ASN A 699 -1.08 -34.97 -8.41
C ASN A 699 -1.34 -34.78 -6.91
N ASN A 700 -2.59 -34.85 -6.45
CA ASN A 700 -2.99 -34.55 -5.06
C ASN A 700 -2.44 -33.19 -4.53
N GLY A 701 -2.37 -32.19 -5.42
CA GLY A 701 -1.77 -30.88 -5.15
C GLY A 701 -0.23 -30.84 -5.23
N VAL A 702 0.46 -31.99 -5.34
CA VAL A 702 1.92 -32.07 -5.43
C VAL A 702 2.40 -31.87 -6.87
N LEU A 703 3.36 -30.97 -7.05
CA LEU A 703 4.11 -30.73 -8.27
C LEU A 703 5.35 -31.63 -8.30
N ASN A 704 5.62 -32.27 -9.44
CA ASN A 704 6.94 -32.85 -9.70
C ASN A 704 7.84 -31.80 -10.37
N LEU A 705 8.74 -31.21 -9.59
CA LEU A 705 9.58 -30.08 -9.98
C LEU A 705 10.59 -30.46 -11.08
N LYS A 706 11.12 -31.68 -11.08
CA LYS A 706 12.01 -32.19 -12.13
C LYS A 706 11.31 -32.28 -13.48
N ASN A 707 10.11 -32.84 -13.54
CA ASN A 707 9.32 -32.92 -14.78
C ASN A 707 8.91 -31.53 -15.27
N ILE A 708 8.56 -30.62 -14.36
CA ILE A 708 8.28 -29.22 -14.71
C ILE A 708 9.52 -28.55 -15.32
N ALA A 709 10.71 -28.68 -14.71
CA ALA A 709 11.96 -28.16 -15.28
C ALA A 709 12.28 -28.74 -16.67
N ALA A 710 11.98 -30.02 -16.90
CA ALA A 710 12.09 -30.67 -18.20
C ALA A 710 11.11 -30.06 -19.23
N SER A 711 9.81 -29.98 -18.91
CA SER A 711 8.79 -29.41 -19.82
C SER A 711 8.98 -27.91 -20.10
N ILE A 712 9.57 -27.14 -19.18
CA ILE A 712 10.00 -25.75 -19.46
C ILE A 712 11.18 -25.74 -20.46
N THR A 713 12.14 -26.66 -20.28
CA THR A 713 13.30 -26.82 -21.19
C THR A 713 12.89 -27.27 -22.60
N GLU A 714 11.89 -28.16 -22.72
CA GLU A 714 11.29 -28.57 -24.00
C GLU A 714 10.64 -27.42 -24.77
N LYS A 715 10.14 -26.38 -24.06
CA LYS A 715 9.63 -25.14 -24.68
C LYS A 715 10.74 -24.12 -25.01
N GLY A 716 12.01 -24.49 -24.89
CA GLY A 716 13.16 -23.67 -25.27
C GLY A 716 13.74 -22.78 -24.17
N THR A 717 13.13 -22.75 -22.98
CA THR A 717 13.64 -22.01 -21.81
C THR A 717 14.42 -22.97 -20.93
N GLN A 718 15.76 -22.92 -20.97
CA GLN A 718 16.57 -23.88 -20.20
C GLN A 718 16.41 -23.68 -18.70
N VAL A 719 16.11 -24.76 -17.97
CA VAL A 719 16.06 -24.81 -16.51
C VAL A 719 16.98 -25.95 -16.04
N ARG A 720 18.20 -25.60 -15.61
CA ARG A 720 19.22 -26.54 -15.13
C ARG A 720 19.41 -26.50 -13.61
N THR A 721 18.90 -25.46 -12.95
CA THR A 721 19.09 -25.15 -11.53
C THR A 721 17.78 -24.84 -10.81
N SER A 722 17.79 -24.87 -9.47
CA SER A 722 16.66 -24.40 -8.65
C SER A 722 16.39 -22.90 -8.82
N ALA A 723 17.43 -22.09 -9.04
CA ALA A 723 17.31 -20.65 -9.29
C ALA A 723 16.53 -20.35 -10.58
N GLU A 724 16.83 -21.06 -11.67
CA GLU A 724 16.09 -20.91 -12.93
C GLU A 724 14.63 -21.37 -12.79
N LEU A 725 14.38 -22.47 -12.05
CA LEU A 725 13.00 -22.94 -11.82
C LEU A 725 12.21 -21.95 -10.94
N ALA A 726 12.80 -21.48 -9.85
CA ALA A 726 12.22 -20.49 -8.96
C ALA A 726 11.88 -19.19 -9.70
N PHE A 727 12.80 -18.70 -10.54
CA PHE A 727 12.56 -17.54 -11.40
C PHE A 727 11.38 -17.73 -12.37
N GLN A 728 11.19 -18.94 -12.92
CA GLN A 728 10.05 -19.25 -13.80
C GLN A 728 8.73 -19.44 -13.02
N LEU A 729 8.75 -20.04 -11.82
CA LEU A 729 7.57 -20.20 -10.95
C LEU A 729 7.15 -18.90 -10.24
N LEU A 730 8.00 -17.87 -10.26
CA LEU A 730 7.79 -16.56 -9.67
C LEU A 730 6.42 -15.95 -10.06
N GLU A 731 5.67 -15.46 -9.09
CA GLU A 731 4.46 -14.66 -9.32
C GLU A 731 4.84 -13.20 -9.61
N SER A 732 4.24 -12.59 -10.64
CA SER A 732 4.33 -11.14 -10.83
C SER A 732 3.30 -10.46 -9.93
N PRO A 733 3.60 -9.31 -9.30
CA PRO A 733 2.54 -8.45 -8.77
C PRO A 733 1.54 -8.12 -9.89
N ILE A 734 0.27 -8.42 -9.67
CA ILE A 734 -0.78 -8.14 -10.66
C ILE A 734 -0.93 -6.63 -10.79
N ILE A 735 -0.82 -6.13 -12.02
CA ILE A 735 -1.10 -4.75 -12.40
C ILE A 735 -2.34 -4.78 -13.28
N TYR A 736 -3.41 -4.13 -12.84
CA TYR A 736 -4.67 -4.06 -13.56
C TYR A 736 -5.01 -2.60 -13.90
N THR A 737 -5.25 -2.34 -15.19
CA THR A 737 -5.63 -1.01 -15.69
C THR A 737 -7.14 -0.94 -15.96
N LEU A 738 -7.80 0.08 -15.43
CA LEU A 738 -9.24 0.28 -15.53
C LEU A 738 -9.56 1.67 -16.11
N ASP A 739 -10.18 1.71 -17.28
CA ASP A 739 -10.60 2.96 -17.92
C ASP A 739 -11.94 3.43 -17.35
N ILE A 740 -11.98 4.67 -16.84
CA ILE A 740 -13.09 5.14 -16.01
C ILE A 740 -14.07 6.12 -16.68
N PHE A 741 -13.70 6.74 -17.81
CA PHE A 741 -14.58 7.66 -18.55
C PHE A 741 -15.11 7.11 -19.88
N ASP A 742 -14.42 6.14 -20.50
CA ASP A 742 -14.88 5.48 -21.73
C ASP A 742 -16.06 4.50 -21.54
N ASN A 743 -16.59 4.43 -20.30
CA ASN A 743 -17.75 3.63 -19.90
C ASN A 743 -18.95 4.49 -19.46
N TRP A 744 -18.93 5.81 -19.66
CA TRP A 744 -20.10 6.68 -19.43
C TRP A 744 -21.19 6.59 -20.50
N ASN A 745 -20.84 6.15 -21.72
CA ASN A 745 -21.74 6.08 -22.87
C ASN A 745 -22.00 4.61 -23.32
N LYS A 746 -21.98 3.66 -22.39
CA LYS A 746 -22.31 2.25 -22.62
C LYS A 746 -23.45 1.86 -21.69
N ASP A 747 -24.68 2.05 -22.19
CA ASP A 747 -25.90 1.44 -21.67
C ASP A 747 -25.90 -0.09 -21.92
#